data_AF-A0AAU9FAL1-F1
#
_entry.id   AF-A0AAU9FAL1-F1
#
_cell.length_a   1.000
_cell.length_b   1.000
_cell.length_c   1.000
_cell.angle_alpha   90.00
_cell.angle_beta   90.00
_cell.angle_gamma   90.00
#
_symmetry.space_group_name_H-M   'P 1'
#
loop_
_entity.id
_entity.type
_entity.pdbx_description
1 polymer ?
#
loop_
_entity_poly.entity_id
_entity_poly.type
_entity_poly.pdbx_seq_one_letter_code
_entity_poly.pdbx_strand_id
1 'polypeptide(L)'
;MLNLVKGKSHIRLLTRLGSSIMGSKQTENEDNRLDTFRRVCDEIAAESSYLKKVDKLQNFFEKGTSGSGFEGDTLLWVQFLIPVANQRVYNLQNKALIKLFSRIFNANQQQMHLDLEQDGDVSETLRKHFADSTKLKPQKQSKLYLQEVERLLTQLEERTKEDEQTELLQELCKKATDLDLRTFIRLIKQDLRINARARHILDAFGPLAYPAYQSSRDLSAIVEQFAGKGNKAWALSKVKQTKKIGLSGSGIQVMTPISPMLANACKSVEEAFKKSPGGLYGEVKYDGERVQIHKQGTEFKFFSRNLKPVMDHKIKALKDYIPRAFPGAGDMILDSEIILVDTETDAMLPFGTLGAHKKQTYANASVCLFVFDCILYDGDDLTQLEFHKRRKILEENIKPLKSHVQLSESQFLKTKNELAMMTAKVLHANLEGVVLKSPNGSYQPGKRNWLKVKKDYLFEGKMADTADLVVLGAWYGSGKKGGVLSIFLMGCYDERDHLWKTVTKVHSGLDDATNEEMHATLMKLTERADANKTPNWLLCKKSLVPDVLAKDPASMPVWEITGAEFTKSEAHTASGISIRFPRITRLRSDKTAKEANDLAHLEDLYDASKKSVNVDLLLANCDKDALDAEKTPQKIKPDANGRSSSNKKIKRSPIESDDDEKAGRAPTKTKRKIPKLESISPSQKGLKDYFKSSKTEAKTEIKQEETASCSKQVESQLFAGLVAQFEMNRGLDKVKDEFVRHGGSLTKETKKADLVFYDNDAEKALDFDKLRSLYRRSCRHLNVRWLQSSIEHQSRQPYPLYAVLLKRC
;
A
#
# COMPACT_ATOMS: atom_id res chain seq x y z
N MET A 1 -9.58 22.96 -27.26
CA MET A 1 -9.14 21.87 -26.34
C MET A 1 -9.21 20.46 -26.98
N LEU A 2 -10.17 20.14 -27.86
CA LEU A 2 -10.24 18.84 -28.56
C LEU A 2 -9.12 18.56 -29.59
N ASN A 3 -8.55 19.60 -30.23
CA ASN A 3 -7.49 19.41 -31.23
C ASN A 3 -6.09 19.16 -30.63
N LEU A 4 -5.83 19.56 -29.37
CA LEU A 4 -4.57 19.28 -28.67
C LEU A 4 -4.48 17.83 -28.15
N VAL A 5 -5.63 17.18 -27.92
CA VAL A 5 -5.69 15.77 -27.47
C VAL A 5 -5.38 14.83 -28.64
N LYS A 6 -5.90 15.13 -29.84
CA LYS A 6 -5.59 14.36 -31.08
C LYS A 6 -4.12 14.45 -31.48
N GLY A 7 -3.46 15.59 -31.27
CA GLY A 7 -2.03 15.75 -31.57
C GLY A 7 -1.10 14.93 -30.66
N LYS A 8 -1.43 14.80 -29.36
CA LYS A 8 -0.63 14.02 -28.39
C LYS A 8 -0.77 12.51 -28.56
N SER A 9 -1.93 12.02 -29.00
CA SER A 9 -2.13 10.59 -29.31
C SER A 9 -1.43 10.19 -30.61
N HIS A 10 -1.47 11.03 -31.66
CA HIS A 10 -0.72 10.79 -32.90
C HIS A 10 0.80 10.76 -32.68
N ILE A 11 1.35 11.66 -31.86
CA ILE A 11 2.79 11.69 -31.55
C ILE A 11 3.21 10.45 -30.76
N ARG A 12 2.40 9.97 -29.79
CA ARG A 12 2.65 8.71 -29.06
C ARG A 12 2.54 7.46 -29.94
N LEU A 13 1.62 7.47 -30.91
CA LEU A 13 1.47 6.40 -31.89
C LEU A 13 2.71 6.33 -32.81
N LEU A 14 3.21 7.49 -33.26
CA LEU A 14 4.41 7.59 -34.12
C LEU A 14 5.72 7.29 -33.37
N THR A 15 5.82 7.58 -32.07
CA THR A 15 7.00 7.16 -31.28
C THR A 15 6.98 5.67 -30.93
N ARG A 16 5.81 5.04 -30.83
CA ARG A 16 5.67 3.58 -30.58
C ARG A 16 5.74 2.72 -31.84
N LEU A 17 5.28 3.24 -32.98
CA LEU A 17 5.45 2.63 -34.31
C LEU A 17 6.79 3.03 -34.97
N GLY A 18 7.56 3.93 -34.35
CA GLY A 18 8.76 4.55 -34.92
C GLY A 18 9.99 3.65 -34.98
N SER A 19 9.97 2.47 -34.34
CA SER A 19 11.00 1.44 -34.51
C SER A 19 10.49 0.39 -35.50
N SER A 20 10.92 0.56 -36.76
CA SER A 20 10.72 -0.35 -37.89
C SER A 20 9.39 -0.20 -38.64
N ILE A 21 9.39 0.65 -39.67
CA ILE A 21 8.57 0.44 -40.86
C ILE A 21 9.13 -0.83 -41.54
N MET A 22 8.83 -2.00 -40.98
CA MET A 22 8.94 -3.26 -41.69
C MET A 22 7.86 -3.27 -42.78
N GLY A 23 8.21 -3.64 -44.00
CA GLY A 23 7.23 -3.77 -45.08
C GLY A 23 6.13 -4.79 -44.69
N SER A 24 4.94 -4.69 -45.28
CA SER A 24 3.79 -5.58 -44.97
C SER A 24 4.12 -7.09 -45.09
N LYS A 25 5.12 -7.46 -45.89
CA LYS A 25 5.63 -8.83 -46.02
C LYS A 25 6.51 -9.30 -44.85
N GLN A 26 7.12 -8.40 -44.08
CA GLN A 26 7.93 -8.74 -42.90
C GLN A 26 7.09 -8.90 -41.64
N THR A 27 5.90 -8.30 -41.58
CA THR A 27 5.00 -8.42 -40.42
C THR A 27 4.22 -9.74 -40.39
N GLU A 28 3.89 -10.30 -41.56
CA GLU A 28 3.15 -11.57 -41.68
C GLU A 28 4.09 -12.77 -41.79
N ASN A 29 4.67 -13.18 -40.66
CA ASN A 29 5.49 -14.39 -40.56
C ASN A 29 5.01 -15.30 -39.42
N GLU A 30 5.44 -16.56 -39.44
CA GLU A 30 4.99 -17.58 -38.46
C GLU A 30 5.34 -17.21 -37.01
N ASP A 31 6.47 -16.52 -36.78
CA ASP A 31 6.88 -16.05 -35.45
C ASP A 31 6.00 -14.91 -34.93
N ASN A 32 5.35 -14.14 -35.82
CA ASN A 32 4.44 -13.06 -35.46
C ASN A 32 2.97 -13.50 -35.34
N ARG A 33 2.64 -14.78 -35.52
CA ARG A 33 1.28 -15.27 -35.28
C ARG A 33 0.94 -15.27 -33.80
N LEU A 34 -0.29 -14.86 -33.47
CA LEU A 34 -0.80 -14.93 -32.09
C LEU A 34 -0.83 -16.37 -31.57
N ASP A 35 -1.09 -17.34 -32.45
CA ASP A 35 -1.03 -18.77 -32.12
C ASP A 35 0.36 -19.21 -31.65
N THR A 36 1.42 -18.78 -32.35
CA THR A 36 2.80 -19.03 -31.96
C THR A 36 3.11 -18.39 -30.61
N PHE A 37 2.71 -17.14 -30.41
CA PHE A 37 2.84 -16.45 -29.12
C PHE A 37 2.15 -17.20 -27.98
N ARG A 38 0.92 -17.66 -28.21
CA ARG A 38 0.16 -18.44 -27.24
C ARG A 38 0.89 -19.75 -26.92
N ARG A 39 1.34 -20.50 -27.93
CA ARG A 39 2.04 -21.79 -27.75
C ARG A 39 3.31 -21.61 -26.90
N VAL A 40 4.13 -20.60 -27.19
CA VAL A 40 5.32 -20.28 -26.39
C VAL A 40 4.93 -19.89 -24.96
N CYS A 41 3.89 -19.09 -24.77
CA CYS A 41 3.39 -18.77 -23.43
C CYS A 41 2.94 -20.03 -22.65
N ASP A 42 2.20 -20.93 -23.29
CA ASP A 42 1.72 -22.16 -22.67
C ASP A 42 2.89 -23.09 -22.31
N GLU A 43 3.93 -23.19 -23.15
CA GLU A 43 5.16 -23.93 -22.83
C GLU A 43 5.91 -23.34 -21.63
N ILE A 44 6.02 -22.01 -21.56
CA ILE A 44 6.65 -21.32 -20.42
C ILE A 44 5.82 -21.53 -19.16
N ALA A 45 4.48 -21.51 -19.27
CA ALA A 45 3.58 -21.73 -18.14
C ALA A 45 3.70 -23.15 -17.57
N ALA A 46 3.85 -24.15 -18.43
CA ALA A 46 4.00 -25.56 -18.05
C ALA A 46 5.35 -25.87 -17.39
N GLU A 47 6.39 -25.11 -17.68
CA GLU A 47 7.69 -25.26 -17.03
C GLU A 47 7.66 -24.72 -15.59
N SER A 48 8.26 -25.45 -14.65
CA SER A 48 8.33 -25.07 -13.24
C SER A 48 9.63 -24.33 -12.92
N SER A 49 10.74 -24.70 -13.56
CA SER A 49 12.06 -24.12 -13.34
C SER A 49 12.21 -22.78 -14.07
N TYR A 50 12.55 -21.73 -13.32
CA TYR A 50 12.82 -20.42 -13.92
C TYR A 50 13.99 -20.44 -14.91
N LEU A 51 15.03 -21.24 -14.67
CA LEU A 51 16.16 -21.35 -15.58
C LEU A 51 15.73 -21.99 -16.91
N LYS A 52 14.95 -23.07 -16.86
CA LYS A 52 14.44 -23.72 -18.08
C LYS A 52 13.48 -22.82 -18.86
N LYS A 53 12.72 -21.94 -18.18
CA LYS A 53 11.90 -20.92 -18.86
C LYS A 53 12.78 -19.94 -19.66
N VAL A 54 13.88 -19.49 -19.06
CA VAL A 54 14.88 -18.63 -19.74
C VAL A 54 15.46 -19.37 -20.94
N ASP A 55 15.87 -20.62 -20.77
CA ASP A 55 16.44 -21.44 -21.86
C ASP A 55 15.44 -21.62 -23.01
N LYS A 56 14.17 -21.88 -22.71
CA LYS A 56 13.10 -21.98 -23.73
C LYS A 56 12.93 -20.68 -24.51
N LEU A 57 12.87 -19.55 -23.82
CA LEU A 57 12.76 -18.23 -24.45
C LEU A 57 13.99 -17.89 -25.29
N GLN A 58 15.19 -18.16 -24.77
CA GLN A 58 16.43 -17.95 -25.49
C GLN A 58 16.47 -18.80 -26.76
N ASN A 59 16.16 -20.09 -26.67
CA ASN A 59 16.09 -20.97 -27.83
C ASN A 59 15.08 -20.47 -28.87
N PHE A 60 13.92 -19.99 -28.43
CA PHE A 60 12.91 -19.42 -29.33
C PHE A 60 13.40 -18.15 -30.02
N PHE A 61 13.99 -17.20 -29.29
CA PHE A 61 14.55 -15.97 -29.88
C PHE A 61 15.81 -16.20 -30.73
N GLU A 62 16.52 -17.32 -30.55
CA GLU A 62 17.66 -17.68 -31.39
C GLU A 62 17.23 -18.41 -32.67
N LYS A 63 16.28 -19.33 -32.58
CA LYS A 63 15.94 -20.27 -33.67
C LYS A 63 14.64 -19.96 -34.40
N GLY A 64 13.73 -19.20 -33.79
CA GLY A 64 12.37 -19.00 -34.31
C GLY A 64 11.59 -20.31 -34.43
N THR A 65 10.42 -20.23 -35.07
CA THR A 65 9.55 -21.39 -35.35
C THR A 65 10.10 -22.25 -36.49
N SER A 66 10.82 -21.65 -37.43
CA SER A 66 11.43 -22.34 -38.58
C SER A 66 12.70 -23.13 -38.23
N GLY A 67 13.35 -22.80 -37.10
CA GLY A 67 14.64 -23.36 -36.71
C GLY A 67 15.85 -22.68 -37.36
N SER A 68 15.65 -21.85 -38.39
CA SER A 68 16.71 -21.15 -39.12
C SER A 68 17.05 -19.76 -38.55
N GLY A 69 16.32 -19.31 -37.54
CA GLY A 69 16.47 -18.00 -36.92
C GLY A 69 15.12 -17.37 -36.60
N PHE A 70 15.07 -16.56 -35.54
CA PHE A 70 13.89 -15.77 -35.24
C PHE A 70 13.71 -14.63 -36.25
N GLU A 71 12.52 -14.54 -36.83
CA GLU A 71 12.12 -13.55 -37.85
C GLU A 71 10.99 -12.63 -37.36
N GLY A 72 10.51 -12.84 -36.13
CA GLY A 72 9.46 -12.03 -35.52
C GLY A 72 9.92 -10.65 -35.05
N ASP A 73 8.96 -9.84 -34.61
CA ASP A 73 9.20 -8.55 -33.98
C ASP A 73 9.60 -8.74 -32.51
N THR A 74 10.90 -8.70 -32.22
CA THR A 74 11.42 -8.93 -30.87
C THR A 74 10.88 -7.93 -29.85
N LEU A 75 10.74 -6.66 -30.23
CA LEU A 75 10.26 -5.62 -29.31
C LEU A 75 8.81 -5.89 -28.93
N LEU A 76 7.97 -6.19 -29.92
CA LEU A 76 6.56 -6.48 -29.69
C LEU A 76 6.37 -7.75 -28.85
N TRP A 77 7.16 -8.79 -29.12
CA TRP A 77 7.20 -10.00 -28.30
C TRP A 77 7.53 -9.70 -26.83
N VAL A 78 8.59 -8.94 -26.58
CA VAL A 78 9.00 -8.57 -25.21
C VAL A 78 7.94 -7.69 -24.53
N GLN A 79 7.34 -6.76 -25.26
CA GLN A 79 6.23 -5.93 -24.76
C GLN A 79 5.01 -6.78 -24.37
N PHE A 80 4.68 -7.81 -25.14
CA PHE A 80 3.56 -8.70 -24.84
C PHE A 80 3.87 -9.66 -23.70
N LEU A 81 5.10 -10.19 -23.62
CA LEU A 81 5.57 -11.02 -22.51
C LEU A 81 5.69 -10.24 -21.19
N ILE A 82 5.86 -8.92 -21.25
CA ILE A 82 5.92 -8.02 -20.09
C ILE A 82 4.82 -6.95 -20.21
N PRO A 83 3.53 -7.32 -20.20
CA PRO A 83 2.43 -6.41 -20.56
C PRO A 83 2.31 -5.22 -19.61
N VAL A 84 2.74 -5.39 -18.35
CA VAL A 84 2.77 -4.34 -17.32
C VAL A 84 3.75 -3.20 -17.66
N ALA A 85 4.77 -3.46 -18.48
CA ALA A 85 5.76 -2.45 -18.87
C ALA A 85 5.15 -1.30 -19.69
N ASN A 86 4.10 -1.59 -20.47
CA ASN A 86 3.45 -0.60 -21.33
C ASN A 86 2.50 0.34 -20.58
N GLN A 87 2.23 0.06 -19.29
CA GLN A 87 1.38 0.87 -18.39
C GLN A 87 -0.02 1.21 -18.92
N ARG A 88 -0.57 0.42 -19.85
CA ARG A 88 -1.89 0.66 -20.43
C ARG A 88 -3.01 0.52 -19.40
N VAL A 89 -4.09 1.27 -19.58
CA VAL A 89 -5.28 1.19 -18.73
C VAL A 89 -6.53 1.05 -19.59
N TYR A 90 -7.12 -0.14 -19.60
CA TYR A 90 -8.31 -0.44 -20.41
C TYR A 90 -9.64 -0.21 -19.68
N ASN A 91 -9.62 0.04 -18.37
CA ASN A 91 -10.82 0.14 -17.52
C ASN A 91 -11.76 -1.09 -17.54
N LEU A 92 -11.23 -2.26 -17.91
CA LEU A 92 -11.97 -3.52 -17.99
C LEU A 92 -11.57 -4.48 -16.86
N GLN A 93 -12.43 -4.56 -15.83
CA GLN A 93 -12.31 -5.55 -14.75
C GLN A 93 -13.23 -6.76 -15.01
N ASN A 94 -13.09 -7.83 -14.22
CA ASN A 94 -13.80 -9.10 -14.44
C ASN A 94 -15.33 -8.91 -14.59
N LYS A 95 -15.96 -8.07 -13.75
CA LYS A 95 -17.40 -7.77 -13.84
C LYS A 95 -17.79 -7.07 -15.15
N ALA A 96 -16.97 -6.13 -15.60
CA ALA A 96 -17.20 -5.42 -16.86
C ALA A 96 -17.03 -6.40 -18.03
N LEU A 97 -15.95 -7.17 -18.06
CA LEU A 97 -15.70 -8.17 -19.10
C LEU A 97 -16.86 -9.18 -19.21
N ILE A 98 -17.30 -9.77 -18.09
CA ILE A 98 -18.45 -10.68 -18.08
C ILE A 98 -19.72 -10.00 -18.64
N LYS A 99 -19.99 -8.75 -18.24
CA LYS A 99 -21.14 -7.98 -18.74
C LYS A 99 -21.08 -7.69 -20.24
N LEU A 100 -19.91 -7.35 -20.78
CA LEU A 100 -19.77 -7.08 -22.21
C LEU A 100 -19.90 -8.39 -23.01
N PHE A 101 -19.20 -9.44 -22.60
CA PHE A 101 -19.20 -10.71 -23.31
C PHE A 101 -20.52 -11.50 -23.17
N SER A 102 -21.29 -11.32 -22.09
CA SER A 102 -22.64 -11.89 -22.00
C SER A 102 -23.54 -11.34 -23.11
N ARG A 103 -23.42 -10.06 -23.47
CA ARG A 103 -24.13 -9.43 -24.61
C ARG A 103 -23.62 -9.94 -25.96
N ILE A 104 -22.30 -10.08 -26.10
CA ILE A 104 -21.67 -10.56 -27.35
C ILE A 104 -22.09 -12.00 -27.64
N PHE A 105 -21.97 -12.89 -26.65
CA PHE A 105 -22.24 -14.32 -26.81
C PHE A 105 -23.71 -14.71 -26.61
N ASN A 106 -24.55 -13.78 -26.13
CA ASN A 106 -25.91 -14.05 -25.66
C ASN A 106 -25.95 -15.14 -24.57
N ALA A 107 -25.04 -15.03 -23.61
CA ALA A 107 -24.86 -15.99 -22.51
C ALA A 107 -25.47 -15.46 -21.20
N ASN A 108 -25.85 -16.37 -20.30
CA ASN A 108 -26.37 -16.00 -18.99
C ASN A 108 -25.25 -15.41 -18.12
N GLN A 109 -25.38 -14.14 -17.75
CA GLN A 109 -24.37 -13.41 -16.98
C GLN A 109 -24.12 -14.02 -15.58
N GLN A 110 -25.15 -14.55 -14.92
CA GLN A 110 -25.02 -15.16 -13.59
C GLN A 110 -24.27 -16.48 -13.67
N GLN A 111 -24.50 -17.27 -14.73
CA GLN A 111 -23.72 -18.48 -14.98
C GLN A 111 -22.25 -18.17 -15.24
N MET A 112 -21.94 -17.14 -16.03
CA MET A 112 -20.56 -16.70 -16.24
C MET A 112 -19.87 -16.24 -14.95
N HIS A 113 -20.62 -15.65 -14.01
CA HIS A 113 -20.09 -15.29 -12.68
C HIS A 113 -19.77 -16.54 -11.85
N LEU A 114 -20.65 -17.53 -11.85
CA LEU A 114 -20.43 -18.84 -11.22
C LEU A 114 -19.20 -19.55 -11.77
N ASP A 115 -19.07 -19.58 -13.09
CA ASP A 115 -17.92 -20.23 -13.73
C ASP A 115 -16.61 -19.50 -13.42
N LEU A 116 -16.65 -18.17 -13.26
CA LEU A 116 -15.49 -17.39 -12.81
C LEU A 116 -15.10 -17.70 -11.35
N GLU A 117 -16.07 -17.91 -10.47
CA GLU A 117 -15.81 -18.34 -9.09
C GLU A 117 -15.06 -19.67 -9.07
N GLN A 118 -15.47 -20.61 -9.92
CA GLN A 118 -14.85 -21.93 -10.05
C GLN A 118 -13.49 -21.90 -10.76
N ASP A 119 -13.39 -21.19 -11.88
CA ASP A 119 -12.17 -21.15 -12.70
C ASP A 119 -11.09 -20.24 -12.09
N GLY A 120 -11.49 -19.17 -11.39
CA GLY A 120 -10.60 -18.12 -10.90
C GLY A 120 -9.89 -17.33 -12.01
N ASP A 121 -10.21 -17.56 -13.28
CA ASP A 121 -9.60 -16.92 -14.44
C ASP A 121 -10.66 -16.51 -15.47
N VAL A 122 -10.94 -15.21 -15.54
CA VAL A 122 -11.91 -14.64 -16.49
C VAL A 122 -11.53 -14.93 -17.95
N SER A 123 -10.24 -15.09 -18.28
CA SER A 123 -9.83 -15.43 -19.63
C SER A 123 -10.26 -16.84 -20.03
N GLU A 124 -10.24 -17.78 -19.09
CA GLU A 124 -10.65 -19.17 -19.30
C GLU A 124 -12.18 -19.29 -19.29
N THR A 125 -12.87 -18.59 -18.38
CA THR A 125 -14.33 -18.50 -18.39
C THR A 125 -14.85 -17.96 -19.72
N LEU A 126 -14.29 -16.86 -20.22
CA LEU A 126 -14.69 -16.28 -21.50
C LEU A 126 -14.38 -17.20 -22.69
N ARG A 127 -13.26 -17.95 -22.64
CA ARG A 127 -12.93 -18.95 -23.67
C ARG A 127 -14.02 -20.01 -23.77
N LYS A 128 -14.42 -20.61 -22.64
CA LYS A 128 -15.45 -21.67 -22.60
C LYS A 128 -16.78 -21.17 -23.17
N HIS A 129 -17.26 -20.02 -22.71
CA HIS A 129 -18.50 -19.41 -23.21
C HIS A 129 -18.43 -18.99 -24.68
N PHE A 130 -17.25 -18.61 -25.17
CA PHE A 130 -17.06 -18.32 -26.59
C PHE A 130 -17.08 -19.59 -27.44
N ALA A 131 -16.44 -20.68 -26.98
CA ALA A 131 -16.46 -21.98 -27.64
C ALA A 131 -17.89 -22.51 -27.82
N ASP A 132 -18.73 -22.34 -26.80
CA ASP A 132 -20.11 -22.81 -26.78
C ASP A 132 -21.11 -21.84 -27.41
N SER A 133 -20.69 -20.60 -27.75
CA SER A 133 -21.61 -19.57 -28.24
C SER A 133 -22.28 -20.00 -29.55
N THR A 134 -23.60 -19.85 -29.61
CA THR A 134 -24.41 -20.10 -30.82
C THR A 134 -24.50 -18.87 -31.71
N LYS A 135 -24.45 -17.67 -31.12
CA LYS A 135 -24.56 -16.37 -31.81
C LYS A 135 -23.30 -16.00 -32.58
N LEU A 136 -22.11 -16.28 -32.02
CA LEU A 136 -20.83 -15.96 -32.64
C LEU A 136 -19.89 -17.15 -32.49
N LYS A 137 -19.65 -17.87 -33.58
CA LYS A 137 -18.80 -19.05 -33.57
C LYS A 137 -17.31 -18.66 -33.65
N PRO A 138 -16.43 -19.28 -32.84
CA PRO A 138 -15.00 -19.10 -32.97
C PRO A 138 -14.50 -19.56 -34.35
N GLN A 139 -13.41 -18.95 -34.80
CA GLN A 139 -12.71 -19.42 -35.99
C GLN A 139 -12.05 -20.79 -35.72
N LYS A 140 -11.90 -21.61 -36.77
CA LYS A 140 -11.23 -22.92 -36.67
C LYS A 140 -9.71 -22.81 -36.54
N GLN A 141 -9.13 -21.72 -37.06
CA GLN A 141 -7.70 -21.47 -37.08
C GLN A 141 -7.44 -19.99 -36.76
N SER A 142 -6.35 -19.73 -36.04
CA SER A 142 -5.92 -18.37 -35.72
C SER A 142 -5.37 -17.68 -36.98
N LYS A 143 -5.89 -16.50 -37.27
CA LYS A 143 -5.43 -15.62 -38.36
C LYS A 143 -4.84 -14.31 -37.86
N LEU A 144 -4.74 -14.15 -36.53
CA LEU A 144 -4.30 -12.90 -35.91
C LEU A 144 -2.77 -12.87 -35.80
N TYR A 145 -2.20 -11.72 -36.15
CA TYR A 145 -0.79 -11.40 -35.93
C TYR A 145 -0.63 -10.44 -34.76
N LEU A 146 0.55 -10.44 -34.13
CA LEU A 146 0.83 -9.62 -32.96
C LEU A 146 0.61 -8.12 -33.24
N GLN A 147 0.93 -7.64 -34.44
CA GLN A 147 0.74 -6.26 -34.85
C GLN A 147 -0.75 -5.88 -34.93
N GLU A 148 -1.61 -6.80 -35.39
CA GLU A 148 -3.06 -6.57 -35.38
C GLU A 148 -3.60 -6.55 -33.95
N VAL A 149 -3.12 -7.46 -33.09
CA VAL A 149 -3.47 -7.48 -31.67
C VAL A 149 -3.05 -6.18 -30.98
N GLU A 150 -1.86 -5.69 -31.25
CA GLU A 150 -1.34 -4.42 -30.71
C GLU A 150 -2.18 -3.22 -31.14
N ARG A 151 -2.60 -3.19 -32.41
CA ARG A 151 -3.53 -2.18 -32.94
C ARG A 151 -4.87 -2.23 -32.20
N LEU A 152 -5.44 -3.42 -32.01
CA LEU A 152 -6.70 -3.60 -31.28
C LEU A 152 -6.58 -3.19 -29.81
N LEU A 153 -5.49 -3.53 -29.14
CA LEU A 153 -5.23 -3.11 -27.76
C LEU A 153 -5.10 -1.59 -27.66
N THR A 154 -4.42 -0.94 -28.61
CA THR A 154 -4.29 0.52 -28.66
C THR A 154 -5.66 1.18 -28.88
N GLN A 155 -6.47 0.67 -29.80
CA GLN A 155 -7.85 1.16 -29.99
C GLN A 155 -8.69 0.98 -28.73
N LEU A 156 -8.55 -0.15 -28.03
CA LEU A 156 -9.29 -0.43 -26.81
C LEU A 156 -8.89 0.50 -25.65
N GLU A 157 -7.62 0.89 -25.56
CA GLU A 157 -7.13 1.88 -24.58
C GLU A 157 -7.81 3.25 -24.74
N GLU A 158 -8.19 3.61 -25.97
CA GLU A 158 -8.86 4.87 -26.28
C GLU A 158 -10.37 4.85 -26.03
N ARG A 159 -10.99 3.68 -25.83
CA ARG A 159 -12.44 3.54 -25.61
C ARG A 159 -12.77 3.50 -24.12
N THR A 160 -13.66 4.40 -23.70
CA THR A 160 -14.14 4.45 -22.30
C THR A 160 -15.61 4.05 -22.14
N LYS A 161 -16.40 4.01 -23.22
CA LYS A 161 -17.81 3.64 -23.18
C LYS A 161 -18.01 2.14 -23.44
N GLU A 162 -18.96 1.55 -22.73
CA GLU A 162 -19.25 0.11 -22.83
C GLU A 162 -19.62 -0.32 -24.26
N ASP A 163 -20.41 0.47 -24.99
CA ASP A 163 -20.88 0.08 -26.34
C ASP A 163 -19.71 0.08 -27.34
N GLU A 164 -18.89 1.13 -27.34
CA GLU A 164 -17.69 1.23 -28.19
C GLU A 164 -16.68 0.11 -27.87
N GLN A 165 -16.54 -0.26 -26.59
CA GLN A 165 -15.72 -1.41 -26.18
C GLN A 165 -16.32 -2.74 -26.64
N THR A 166 -17.64 -2.90 -26.55
CA THR A 166 -18.35 -4.11 -26.99
C THR A 166 -18.17 -4.34 -28.49
N GLU A 167 -18.32 -3.30 -29.31
CA GLU A 167 -18.14 -3.37 -30.76
C GLU A 167 -16.74 -3.85 -31.14
N LEU A 168 -15.70 -3.27 -30.53
CA LEU A 168 -14.31 -3.65 -30.81
C LEU A 168 -14.00 -5.09 -30.37
N LEU A 169 -14.47 -5.49 -29.18
CA LEU A 169 -14.31 -6.88 -28.70
C LEU A 169 -15.07 -7.87 -29.58
N GLN A 170 -16.22 -7.49 -30.12
CA GLN A 170 -16.96 -8.29 -31.07
C GLN A 170 -16.23 -8.40 -32.42
N GLU A 171 -15.57 -7.34 -32.90
CA GLU A 171 -14.72 -7.40 -34.11
C GLU A 171 -13.58 -8.41 -33.94
N LEU A 172 -12.90 -8.40 -32.80
CA LEU A 172 -11.89 -9.38 -32.46
C LEU A 172 -12.46 -10.81 -32.50
N CYS A 173 -13.57 -11.06 -31.82
CA CYS A 173 -14.18 -12.39 -31.75
C CYS A 173 -14.58 -12.94 -33.14
N LYS A 174 -14.92 -12.08 -34.11
CA LYS A 174 -15.19 -12.53 -35.49
C LYS A 174 -13.96 -13.15 -36.17
N LYS A 175 -12.75 -12.75 -35.78
CA LYS A 175 -11.47 -13.20 -36.37
C LYS A 175 -10.70 -14.21 -35.51
N ALA A 176 -11.09 -14.36 -34.24
CA ALA A 176 -10.37 -15.11 -33.23
C ALA A 176 -10.86 -16.56 -33.08
N THR A 177 -9.95 -17.47 -32.74
CA THR A 177 -10.27 -18.73 -32.06
C THR A 177 -10.66 -18.44 -30.60
N ASP A 178 -11.20 -19.44 -29.89
CA ASP A 178 -11.46 -19.32 -28.45
C ASP A 178 -10.15 -19.08 -27.66
N LEU A 179 -9.08 -19.78 -28.04
CA LEU A 179 -7.76 -19.63 -27.45
C LEU A 179 -7.08 -18.28 -27.74
N ASP A 180 -7.35 -17.68 -28.90
CA ASP A 180 -6.92 -16.31 -29.21
C ASP A 180 -7.60 -15.31 -28.28
N LEU A 181 -8.92 -15.46 -28.06
CA LEU A 181 -9.66 -14.63 -27.11
C LEU A 181 -9.06 -14.75 -25.71
N ARG A 182 -8.78 -15.98 -25.22
CA ARG A 182 -8.12 -16.18 -23.92
C ARG A 182 -6.84 -15.37 -23.81
N THR A 183 -5.98 -15.45 -24.83
CA THR A 183 -4.69 -14.77 -24.86
C THR A 183 -4.86 -13.24 -24.87
N PHE A 184 -5.81 -12.74 -25.67
CA PHE A 184 -6.13 -11.31 -25.72
C PHE A 184 -6.64 -10.77 -24.37
N ILE A 185 -7.53 -11.52 -23.70
CA ILE A 185 -8.04 -11.13 -22.38
C ILE A 185 -6.90 -11.13 -21.33
N ARG A 186 -5.95 -12.07 -21.41
CA ARG A 186 -4.77 -12.07 -20.54
C ARG A 186 -3.87 -10.84 -20.76
N LEU A 187 -3.73 -10.37 -22.00
CA LEU A 187 -3.03 -9.11 -22.31
C LEU A 187 -3.78 -7.90 -21.74
N ILE A 188 -5.12 -7.86 -21.83
CA ILE A 188 -5.95 -6.81 -21.19
C ILE A 188 -5.76 -6.82 -19.67
N LYS A 189 -5.79 -8.01 -19.06
CA LYS A 189 -5.60 -8.21 -17.62
C LYS A 189 -4.15 -7.99 -17.18
N GLN A 190 -3.22 -7.84 -18.11
CA GLN A 190 -1.77 -7.72 -17.88
C GLN A 190 -1.19 -8.89 -17.06
N ASP A 191 -1.81 -10.07 -17.17
CA ASP A 191 -1.38 -11.31 -16.50
C ASP A 191 -1.53 -12.48 -17.47
N LEU A 192 -0.40 -12.86 -18.08
CA LEU A 192 -0.33 -14.00 -19.00
C LEU A 192 -0.40 -15.37 -18.32
N ARG A 193 -0.37 -15.42 -16.98
CA ARG A 193 -0.36 -16.68 -16.19
C ARG A 193 0.84 -17.60 -16.47
N ILE A 194 1.92 -17.09 -17.04
CA ILE A 194 3.13 -17.87 -17.40
C ILE A 194 4.12 -18.09 -16.24
N ASN A 195 3.84 -17.51 -15.07
CA ASN A 195 4.73 -17.49 -13.90
C ASN A 195 6.18 -17.09 -14.28
N ALA A 196 6.31 -16.09 -15.16
CA ALA A 196 7.58 -15.50 -15.57
C ALA A 196 7.43 -13.97 -15.54
N ARG A 197 8.27 -13.32 -14.74
CA ARG A 197 8.40 -11.86 -14.67
C ARG A 197 9.45 -11.32 -15.64
N ALA A 198 9.50 -10.00 -15.80
CA ALA A 198 10.46 -9.27 -16.62
C ALA A 198 11.91 -9.77 -16.51
N ARG A 199 12.36 -10.19 -15.32
CA ARG A 199 13.68 -10.80 -15.13
C ARG A 199 13.90 -12.00 -16.04
N HIS A 200 13.04 -13.01 -15.95
CA HIS A 200 13.18 -14.24 -16.72
C HIS A 200 13.01 -13.99 -18.22
N ILE A 201 12.16 -13.03 -18.61
CA ILE A 201 11.99 -12.68 -20.02
C ILE A 201 13.26 -12.02 -20.57
N LEU A 202 13.84 -11.07 -19.82
CA LEU A 202 15.01 -10.31 -20.28
C LEU A 202 16.32 -11.08 -20.13
N ASP A 203 16.42 -11.98 -19.15
CA ASP A 203 17.59 -12.86 -18.98
C ASP A 203 17.79 -13.77 -20.21
N ALA A 204 16.76 -13.99 -21.05
CA ALA A 204 16.87 -14.68 -22.34
C ALA A 204 17.75 -13.95 -23.36
N PHE A 205 17.97 -12.64 -23.20
CA PHE A 205 18.92 -11.85 -23.99
C PHE A 205 20.28 -11.69 -23.31
N GLY A 206 20.49 -12.35 -22.17
CA GLY A 206 21.73 -12.36 -21.41
C GLY A 206 21.64 -11.71 -20.02
N PRO A 207 22.64 -11.96 -19.15
CA PRO A 207 22.58 -11.64 -17.71
C PRO A 207 22.58 -10.14 -17.39
N LEU A 208 22.90 -9.28 -18.36
CA LEU A 208 22.97 -7.83 -18.19
C LEU A 208 21.70 -7.09 -18.65
N ALA A 209 20.81 -7.76 -19.39
CA ALA A 209 19.60 -7.14 -19.92
C ALA A 209 18.62 -6.71 -18.82
N TYR A 210 18.35 -7.58 -17.84
CA TYR A 210 17.46 -7.22 -16.72
C TYR A 210 18.04 -6.10 -15.84
N PRO A 211 19.31 -6.12 -15.38
CA PRO A 211 19.91 -5.00 -14.67
C PRO A 211 19.86 -3.67 -15.42
N ALA A 212 20.11 -3.69 -16.74
CA ALA A 212 20.00 -2.49 -17.56
C ALA A 212 18.55 -1.98 -17.58
N TYR A 213 17.56 -2.87 -17.74
CA TYR A 213 16.14 -2.52 -17.68
C TYR A 213 15.70 -2.00 -16.31
N GLN A 214 16.31 -2.46 -15.21
CA GLN A 214 16.02 -1.90 -13.88
C GLN A 214 16.48 -0.44 -13.75
N SER A 215 17.50 -0.04 -14.53
CA SER A 215 18.12 1.28 -14.52
C SER A 215 17.46 2.25 -15.49
N SER A 216 17.05 1.80 -16.68
CA SER A 216 16.42 2.66 -17.70
C SER A 216 14.92 2.47 -17.82
N ARG A 217 14.35 1.31 -17.48
CA ARG A 217 12.94 0.95 -17.70
C ARG A 217 12.44 1.10 -19.15
N ASP A 218 13.34 1.20 -20.11
CA ASP A 218 13.05 1.30 -21.54
C ASP A 218 13.23 -0.07 -22.20
N LEU A 219 12.15 -0.68 -22.69
CA LEU A 219 12.24 -1.97 -23.37
C LEU A 219 12.84 -1.86 -24.79
N SER A 220 12.64 -0.73 -25.49
CA SER A 220 13.17 -0.55 -26.85
C SER A 220 14.69 -0.55 -26.82
N ALA A 221 15.26 0.30 -25.97
CA ALA A 221 16.71 0.39 -25.80
C ALA A 221 17.33 -0.96 -25.38
N ILE A 222 16.64 -1.73 -24.55
CA ILE A 222 17.13 -3.05 -24.09
C ILE A 222 17.09 -4.07 -25.22
N VAL A 223 16.01 -4.11 -26.00
CA VAL A 223 15.92 -5.03 -27.15
C VAL A 223 16.96 -4.66 -28.20
N GLU A 224 17.11 -3.38 -28.54
CA GLU A 224 18.14 -2.90 -29.48
C GLU A 224 19.56 -3.28 -29.02
N GLN A 225 19.85 -3.11 -27.73
CA GLN A 225 21.19 -3.35 -27.17
C GLN A 225 21.52 -4.85 -27.01
N PHE A 226 20.57 -5.68 -26.58
CA PHE A 226 20.83 -7.06 -26.14
C PHE A 226 20.31 -8.13 -27.10
N ALA A 227 19.31 -7.85 -27.93
CA ALA A 227 18.75 -8.83 -28.86
C ALA A 227 19.39 -8.77 -30.27
N GLY A 228 20.12 -7.69 -30.60
CA GLY A 228 20.73 -7.53 -31.92
C GLY A 228 21.77 -8.62 -32.24
N LYS A 229 21.72 -9.17 -33.47
CA LYS A 229 22.66 -10.18 -34.01
C LYS A 229 24.15 -9.74 -34.03
N GLY A 230 24.46 -8.51 -33.61
CA GLY A 230 25.77 -7.87 -33.78
C GLY A 230 26.69 -7.78 -32.55
N ASN A 231 26.32 -8.23 -31.34
CA ASN A 231 27.16 -7.92 -30.17
C ASN A 231 27.37 -9.03 -29.13
N LYS A 232 27.55 -10.29 -29.59
CA LYS A 232 28.16 -11.34 -28.75
C LYS A 232 29.59 -10.98 -28.29
N ALA A 233 30.28 -10.05 -28.99
CA ALA A 233 31.62 -9.57 -28.64
C ALA A 233 31.65 -8.51 -27.51
N TRP A 234 30.60 -7.72 -27.32
CA TRP A 234 30.51 -6.68 -26.28
C TRP A 234 30.33 -7.29 -24.87
N ALA A 235 29.61 -8.40 -24.75
CA ALA A 235 29.38 -9.08 -23.48
C ALA A 235 30.63 -9.78 -22.92
N LEU A 236 31.51 -10.31 -23.78
CA LEU A 236 32.75 -10.98 -23.35
C LEU A 236 33.91 -10.02 -23.04
N SER A 237 33.96 -8.85 -23.68
CA SER A 237 35.12 -7.94 -23.59
C SER A 237 35.16 -7.13 -22.28
N LYS A 238 34.02 -6.84 -21.63
CA LYS A 238 34.02 -6.13 -20.32
C LYS A 238 34.21 -7.03 -19.10
N VAL A 239 34.05 -8.35 -19.19
CA VAL A 239 34.30 -9.27 -18.05
C VAL A 239 35.79 -9.29 -17.66
N LYS A 240 36.69 -9.02 -18.61
CA LYS A 240 38.14 -8.89 -18.34
C LYS A 240 38.61 -7.47 -17.98
N GLN A 241 37.76 -6.45 -18.08
CA GLN A 241 38.12 -5.03 -17.86
C GLN A 241 37.46 -4.39 -16.62
N THR A 242 36.93 -5.18 -15.68
CA THR A 242 36.32 -4.67 -14.42
C THR A 242 37.30 -4.06 -13.40
N LYS A 243 38.56 -3.79 -13.76
CA LYS A 243 39.50 -3.07 -12.89
C LYS A 243 39.89 -1.66 -13.33
N LYS A 244 39.65 -1.22 -14.57
CA LYS A 244 40.10 0.11 -15.05
C LYS A 244 39.28 0.66 -16.24
N ILE A 245 38.01 1.00 -16.04
CA ILE A 245 37.29 1.91 -16.96
C ILE A 245 36.67 3.00 -16.10
N GLY A 246 37.00 4.25 -16.40
CA GLY A 246 36.49 5.45 -15.74
C GLY A 246 34.97 5.58 -15.84
N LEU A 247 34.44 6.36 -14.89
CA LEU A 247 33.04 6.58 -14.54
C LEU A 247 32.14 7.24 -15.62
N SER A 248 32.45 7.22 -16.92
CA SER A 248 31.60 7.84 -17.94
C SER A 248 30.75 6.79 -18.68
N GLY A 249 29.48 6.66 -18.30
CA GLY A 249 28.48 5.89 -19.06
C GLY A 249 27.57 5.02 -18.19
N SER A 250 26.97 5.60 -17.16
CA SER A 250 25.82 4.99 -16.51
C SER A 250 24.60 5.06 -17.43
N GLY A 251 23.88 3.96 -17.60
CA GLY A 251 22.65 3.88 -18.41
C GLY A 251 21.44 4.59 -17.77
N ILE A 252 21.65 5.48 -16.80
CA ILE A 252 20.60 6.26 -16.17
C ILE A 252 20.32 7.50 -17.00
N GLN A 253 19.08 7.63 -17.44
CA GLN A 253 18.60 8.80 -18.16
C GLN A 253 17.63 9.59 -17.29
N VAL A 254 17.86 10.89 -17.18
CA VAL A 254 16.91 11.80 -16.53
C VAL A 254 15.58 11.73 -17.28
N MET A 255 14.47 11.97 -16.57
CA MET A 255 13.10 11.83 -17.08
C MET A 255 12.60 10.41 -17.38
N THR A 256 13.44 9.39 -17.17
CA THR A 256 13.06 7.97 -17.29
C THR A 256 13.17 7.28 -15.93
N PRO A 257 12.11 6.63 -15.42
CA PRO A 257 12.08 6.12 -14.05
C PRO A 257 13.09 5.01 -13.80
N ILE A 258 13.65 4.98 -12.59
CA ILE A 258 14.59 3.96 -12.13
C ILE A 258 13.90 3.08 -11.09
N SER A 259 14.11 1.76 -11.16
CA SER A 259 13.53 0.85 -10.16
C SER A 259 13.97 1.25 -8.75
N PRO A 260 13.04 1.47 -7.80
CA PRO A 260 13.41 1.88 -6.45
C PRO A 260 14.20 0.77 -5.74
N MET A 261 15.23 1.14 -4.98
CA MET A 261 15.90 0.23 -4.07
C MET A 261 14.96 -0.15 -2.92
N LEU A 262 14.94 -1.43 -2.53
CA LEU A 262 13.93 -1.99 -1.63
C LEU A 262 14.53 -2.41 -0.28
N ALA A 263 13.65 -2.59 0.71
CA ALA A 263 14.01 -3.05 2.04
C ALA A 263 13.47 -4.45 2.35
N ASN A 264 14.30 -5.30 2.96
CA ASN A 264 13.89 -6.57 3.58
C ASN A 264 13.34 -6.31 4.99
N ALA A 265 12.37 -7.12 5.42
CA ALA A 265 11.94 -7.11 6.81
C ALA A 265 13.10 -7.58 7.69
N CYS A 266 13.34 -6.87 8.79
CA CYS A 266 14.32 -7.22 9.79
C CYS A 266 13.58 -7.53 11.09
N LYS A 267 13.81 -8.71 11.64
CA LYS A 267 13.03 -9.25 12.76
C LYS A 267 13.67 -8.99 14.12
N SER A 268 14.94 -8.62 14.15
CA SER A 268 15.66 -8.32 15.38
C SER A 268 16.83 -7.35 15.15
N VAL A 269 17.26 -6.68 16.22
CA VAL A 269 18.40 -5.75 16.22
C VAL A 269 19.70 -6.49 15.88
N GLU A 270 19.83 -7.75 16.28
CA GLU A 270 20.98 -8.62 15.98
C GLU A 270 21.10 -8.91 14.49
N GLU A 271 19.98 -9.18 13.82
CA GLU A 271 19.97 -9.44 12.37
C GLU A 271 20.48 -8.21 11.59
N ALA A 272 20.12 -7.01 12.03
CA ALA A 272 20.58 -5.76 11.41
C ALA A 272 22.10 -5.62 11.47
N PHE A 273 22.69 -5.77 12.66
CA PHE A 273 24.14 -5.62 12.85
C PHE A 273 24.94 -6.80 12.27
N LYS A 274 24.35 -7.99 12.13
CA LYS A 274 25.00 -9.10 11.40
C LYS A 274 25.27 -8.74 9.93
N LYS A 275 24.37 -7.96 9.30
CA LYS A 275 24.52 -7.50 7.91
C LYS A 275 25.43 -6.28 7.76
N SER A 276 25.60 -5.48 8.81
CA SER A 276 26.49 -4.31 8.79
C SER A 276 27.18 -4.15 10.15
N PRO A 277 28.26 -4.94 10.39
CA PRO A 277 28.94 -4.94 11.69
C PRO A 277 29.62 -3.61 12.04
N GLY A 278 30.02 -2.83 11.03
CA GLY A 278 30.68 -1.53 11.19
C GLY A 278 29.74 -0.35 11.49
N GLY A 279 28.46 -0.62 11.76
CA GLY A 279 27.43 0.41 11.95
C GLY A 279 26.55 0.62 10.72
N LEU A 280 25.45 1.35 10.93
CA LEU A 280 24.36 1.49 9.97
C LEU A 280 23.64 2.83 10.18
N TYR A 281 23.16 3.43 9.09
CA TYR A 281 22.28 4.59 9.18
C TYR A 281 20.87 4.12 9.49
N GLY A 282 20.30 4.61 10.59
CA GLY A 282 18.88 4.49 10.89
C GLY A 282 18.15 5.74 10.44
N GLU A 283 17.08 5.57 9.68
CA GLU A 283 16.17 6.63 9.28
C GLU A 283 14.74 6.33 9.71
N VAL A 284 13.98 7.36 10.05
CA VAL A 284 12.55 7.22 10.28
C VAL A 284 11.89 6.61 9.05
N LYS A 285 11.10 5.56 9.26
CA LYS A 285 10.24 4.99 8.23
C LYS A 285 8.95 5.81 8.17
N TYR A 286 8.94 6.76 7.26
CA TYR A 286 7.76 7.58 6.96
C TYR A 286 6.61 6.74 6.39
N ASP A 287 5.39 6.98 6.87
CA ASP A 287 4.15 6.30 6.44
C ASP A 287 3.44 7.12 5.34
N GLY A 288 4.12 7.30 4.21
CA GLY A 288 3.66 8.10 3.08
C GLY A 288 3.51 7.32 1.78
N GLU A 289 3.65 8.03 0.67
CA GLU A 289 3.83 7.42 -0.65
C GLU A 289 5.25 7.71 -1.17
N ARG A 290 5.99 6.66 -1.55
CA ARG A 290 7.30 6.85 -2.17
C ARG A 290 7.20 7.55 -3.52
N VAL A 291 7.98 8.59 -3.69
CA VAL A 291 8.07 9.40 -4.91
C VAL A 291 9.53 9.55 -5.33
N GLN A 292 9.83 9.10 -6.55
CA GLN A 292 11.07 9.37 -7.25
C GLN A 292 10.88 10.61 -8.13
N ILE A 293 11.72 11.62 -7.90
CA ILE A 293 11.60 12.94 -8.52
C ILE A 293 12.71 13.07 -9.55
N HIS A 294 12.35 13.32 -10.81
CA HIS A 294 13.28 13.67 -11.88
C HIS A 294 13.11 15.15 -12.19
N LYS A 295 14.23 15.87 -12.28
CA LYS A 295 14.29 17.26 -12.73
C LYS A 295 15.34 17.36 -13.83
N GLN A 296 14.95 17.98 -14.94
CA GLN A 296 15.81 18.28 -16.07
C GLN A 296 15.59 19.74 -16.44
N GLY A 297 16.58 20.60 -16.18
CA GLY A 297 16.37 22.04 -16.22
C GLY A 297 15.17 22.46 -15.34
N THR A 298 14.08 22.91 -15.96
CA THR A 298 12.82 23.32 -15.32
C THR A 298 11.71 22.26 -15.38
N GLU A 299 11.90 21.19 -16.14
CA GLU A 299 10.90 20.12 -16.26
C GLU A 299 10.98 19.18 -15.05
N PHE A 300 9.82 18.73 -14.57
CA PHE A 300 9.71 17.76 -13.48
C PHE A 300 8.82 16.57 -13.86
N LYS A 301 9.29 15.36 -13.55
CA LYS A 301 8.48 14.14 -13.53
C LYS A 301 8.57 13.48 -12.15
N PHE A 302 7.43 12.94 -11.72
CA PHE A 302 7.28 12.31 -10.41
C PHE A 302 6.75 10.89 -10.62
N PHE A 303 7.50 9.90 -10.15
CA PHE A 303 7.17 8.50 -10.30
C PHE A 303 6.89 7.88 -8.94
N SER A 304 5.76 7.20 -8.82
CA SER A 304 5.40 6.43 -7.62
C SER A 304 6.33 5.23 -7.43
N ARG A 305 6.19 4.53 -6.29
CA ARG A 305 6.86 3.23 -6.04
C ARG A 305 6.76 2.23 -7.19
N ASN A 306 5.63 2.19 -7.90
CA ASN A 306 5.40 1.28 -9.02
C ASN A 306 5.72 1.93 -10.38
N LEU A 307 6.45 3.05 -10.36
CA LEU A 307 6.93 3.80 -11.51
C LEU A 307 5.82 4.37 -12.40
N LYS A 308 4.60 4.47 -11.86
CA LYS A 308 3.49 5.21 -12.48
C LYS A 308 3.61 6.70 -12.16
N PRO A 309 3.22 7.61 -13.07
CA PRO A 309 3.14 9.03 -12.77
C PRO A 309 2.32 9.31 -11.50
N VAL A 310 2.81 10.18 -10.64
CA VAL A 310 2.09 10.64 -9.44
C VAL A 310 1.01 11.65 -9.85
N MET A 311 -0.15 11.58 -9.21
CA MET A 311 -1.29 12.46 -9.49
C MET A 311 -0.96 13.94 -9.21
N ASP A 312 -1.38 14.83 -10.11
CA ASP A 312 -1.05 16.25 -10.09
C ASP A 312 -1.40 16.97 -8.78
N HIS A 313 -2.53 16.62 -8.15
CA HIS A 313 -2.99 17.27 -6.91
C HIS A 313 -2.04 17.06 -5.72
N LYS A 314 -1.14 16.07 -5.80
CA LYS A 314 -0.11 15.80 -4.79
C LYS A 314 1.17 16.57 -5.06
N ILE A 315 1.50 16.86 -6.32
CA ILE A 315 2.85 17.32 -6.73
C ILE A 315 2.90 18.74 -7.26
N LYS A 316 1.76 19.36 -7.60
CA LYS A 316 1.72 20.67 -8.26
C LYS A 316 2.53 21.74 -7.50
N ALA A 317 2.28 21.87 -6.19
CA ALA A 317 2.97 22.85 -5.35
C ALA A 317 4.47 22.53 -5.14
N LEU A 318 4.84 21.25 -5.19
CA LEU A 318 6.23 20.83 -4.98
C LEU A 318 7.17 21.31 -6.09
N LYS A 319 6.65 21.55 -7.30
CA LYS A 319 7.42 22.11 -8.42
C LYS A 319 7.98 23.51 -8.11
N ASP A 320 7.34 24.27 -7.23
CA ASP A 320 7.79 25.59 -6.81
C ASP A 320 8.76 25.51 -5.60
N TYR A 321 8.58 24.50 -4.74
CA TYR A 321 9.40 24.34 -3.53
C TYR A 321 10.73 23.61 -3.80
N ILE A 322 10.78 22.64 -4.70
CA ILE A 322 12.01 21.87 -4.98
C ILE A 322 13.15 22.78 -5.49
N PRO A 323 12.96 23.71 -6.46
CA PRO A 323 14.02 24.63 -6.87
C PRO A 323 14.53 25.53 -5.75
N ARG A 324 13.65 25.92 -4.82
CA ARG A 324 14.02 26.72 -3.64
C ARG A 324 14.80 25.91 -2.62
N ALA A 325 14.46 24.62 -2.47
CA ALA A 325 15.13 23.69 -1.58
C ALA A 325 16.47 23.20 -2.15
N PHE A 326 16.66 23.18 -3.47
CA PHE A 326 17.92 22.80 -4.13
C PHE A 326 18.36 23.90 -5.10
N PRO A 327 18.78 25.07 -4.58
CA PRO A 327 19.11 26.22 -5.43
C PRO A 327 20.38 25.95 -6.25
N GLY A 328 20.33 26.25 -7.54
CA GLY A 328 21.46 26.07 -8.46
C GLY A 328 21.71 24.63 -8.89
N ALA A 329 20.91 23.67 -8.44
CA ALA A 329 21.02 22.30 -8.88
C ALA A 329 20.55 22.15 -10.33
N GLY A 330 21.39 21.56 -11.19
CA GLY A 330 21.04 21.19 -12.56
C GLY A 330 20.09 19.99 -12.61
N ASP A 331 20.46 18.97 -13.37
CA ASP A 331 19.66 17.76 -13.52
C ASP A 331 19.78 16.89 -12.26
N MET A 332 18.67 16.35 -11.76
CA MET A 332 18.67 15.53 -10.54
C MET A 332 17.64 14.41 -10.58
N ILE A 333 17.95 13.34 -9.85
CA ILE A 333 17.02 12.26 -9.53
C ILE A 333 17.06 12.03 -8.01
N LEU A 334 15.96 12.37 -7.33
CA LEU A 334 15.83 12.23 -5.88
C LEU A 334 14.87 11.09 -5.53
N ASP A 335 15.12 10.42 -4.42
CA ASP A 335 14.23 9.43 -3.83
C ASP A 335 13.69 9.95 -2.49
N SER A 336 12.37 9.91 -2.34
CA SER A 336 11.68 10.62 -1.27
C SER A 336 10.38 9.94 -0.88
N GLU A 337 9.87 10.31 0.30
CA GLU A 337 8.52 9.99 0.73
C GLU A 337 7.67 11.26 0.74
N ILE A 338 6.47 11.21 0.16
CA ILE A 338 5.50 12.30 0.22
C ILE A 338 4.50 12.02 1.35
N ILE A 339 4.25 13.01 2.20
CA ILE A 339 3.34 12.91 3.36
C ILE A 339 2.52 14.20 3.44
N LEU A 340 1.33 14.13 4.03
CA LEU A 340 0.58 15.31 4.40
C LEU A 340 0.98 15.73 5.83
N VAL A 341 1.38 16.98 6.02
CA VAL A 341 1.84 17.52 7.30
C VAL A 341 0.95 18.67 7.72
N ASP A 342 0.52 18.67 8.97
CA ASP A 342 -0.14 19.80 9.60
C ASP A 342 0.86 20.96 9.74
N THR A 343 0.54 22.11 9.19
CA THR A 343 1.43 23.28 9.14
C THR A 343 1.45 24.09 10.43
N GLU A 344 0.48 23.89 11.34
CA GLU A 344 0.45 24.54 12.65
C GLU A 344 1.20 23.69 13.69
N THR A 345 0.99 22.38 13.67
CA THR A 345 1.57 21.48 14.69
C THR A 345 2.83 20.75 14.22
N ASP A 346 3.17 20.82 12.92
CA ASP A 346 4.20 20.01 12.25
C ASP A 346 3.97 18.49 12.36
N ALA A 347 2.76 18.07 12.74
CA ALA A 347 2.43 16.66 12.88
C ALA A 347 2.29 16.01 11.50
N MET A 348 2.91 14.83 11.34
CA MET A 348 2.73 14.00 10.16
C MET A 348 1.35 13.35 10.22
N LEU A 349 0.54 13.55 9.19
CA LEU A 349 -0.79 12.96 9.13
C LEU A 349 -0.73 11.51 8.63
N PRO A 350 -1.67 10.64 9.06
CA PRO A 350 -1.64 9.21 8.74
C PRO A 350 -1.71 8.91 7.25
N PHE A 351 -1.29 7.69 6.87
CA PHE A 351 -1.40 7.21 5.50
C PHE A 351 -2.83 7.26 4.95
N GLY A 352 -2.96 7.59 3.67
CA GLY A 352 -4.24 7.73 2.97
C GLY A 352 -4.87 9.12 3.05
N THR A 353 -4.33 10.04 3.86
CA THR A 353 -4.76 11.45 3.91
C THR A 353 -4.43 12.23 2.63
N LEU A 354 -3.46 11.76 1.84
CA LEU A 354 -3.08 12.31 0.53
C LEU A 354 -4.14 12.15 -0.59
N GLY A 355 -5.25 11.45 -0.32
CA GLY A 355 -6.39 11.39 -1.25
C GLY A 355 -7.03 12.77 -1.42
N ALA A 356 -7.45 13.12 -2.65
CA ALA A 356 -7.92 14.48 -2.96
C ALA A 356 -9.02 14.98 -2.01
N HIS A 357 -10.03 14.14 -1.74
CA HIS A 357 -11.12 14.46 -0.80
C HIS A 357 -10.66 14.55 0.66
N LYS A 358 -9.72 13.69 1.07
CA LYS A 358 -9.20 13.66 2.44
C LYS A 358 -8.29 14.85 2.72
N LYS A 359 -7.51 15.30 1.74
CA LYS A 359 -6.68 16.50 1.87
C LYS A 359 -7.52 17.74 2.17
N GLN A 360 -8.69 17.87 1.51
CA GLN A 360 -9.61 18.99 1.74
C GLN A 360 -10.20 19.02 3.15
N THR A 361 -10.16 17.91 3.88
CA THR A 361 -10.67 17.80 5.25
C THR A 361 -9.73 18.43 6.28
N TYR A 362 -8.48 18.72 5.90
CA TYR A 362 -7.48 19.33 6.77
C TYR A 362 -7.14 20.73 6.25
N ALA A 363 -7.76 21.76 6.85
CA ALA A 363 -7.59 23.15 6.43
C ALA A 363 -6.13 23.61 6.48
N ASN A 364 -5.38 23.16 7.50
CA ASN A 364 -4.02 23.59 7.78
C ASN A 364 -2.97 22.55 7.35
N ALA A 365 -3.23 21.75 6.32
CA ALA A 365 -2.32 20.69 5.91
C ALA A 365 -1.65 20.94 4.54
N SER A 366 -0.34 20.76 4.51
CA SER A 366 0.46 20.86 3.29
C SER A 366 1.08 19.52 2.93
N VAL A 367 1.34 19.34 1.64
CA VAL A 367 2.17 18.23 1.17
C VAL A 367 3.62 18.53 1.52
N CYS A 368 4.30 17.57 2.15
CA CYS A 368 5.70 17.61 2.49
C CYS A 368 6.45 16.44 1.85
N LEU A 369 7.62 16.71 1.27
CA LEU A 369 8.58 15.71 0.82
C LEU A 369 9.64 15.49 1.90
N PHE A 370 9.94 14.23 2.18
CA PHE A 370 11.10 13.81 2.98
C PHE A 370 12.07 13.09 2.05
N VAL A 371 13.11 13.80 1.61
CA VAL A 371 14.14 13.30 0.69
C VAL A 371 15.13 12.44 1.47
N PHE A 372 15.37 11.21 1.01
CA PHE A 372 16.20 10.25 1.75
C PHE A 372 17.35 9.63 0.94
N ASP A 373 17.39 9.84 -0.38
CA ASP A 373 18.52 9.44 -1.23
C ASP A 373 18.59 10.32 -2.49
N CYS A 374 19.77 10.42 -3.10
CA CYS A 374 20.00 11.07 -4.39
C CYS A 374 20.67 10.08 -5.33
N ILE A 375 20.02 9.80 -6.45
CA ILE A 375 20.48 8.82 -7.44
C ILE A 375 21.36 9.51 -8.49
N LEU A 376 21.00 10.74 -8.87
CA LEU A 376 21.74 11.59 -9.79
C LEU A 376 21.67 13.03 -9.29
N TYR A 377 22.77 13.77 -9.37
CA TYR A 377 22.81 15.17 -8.97
C TYR A 377 23.76 15.96 -9.88
N ASP A 378 23.27 17.08 -10.40
CA ASP A 378 23.96 17.93 -11.39
C ASP A 378 24.46 17.18 -12.64
N GLY A 379 23.68 16.19 -13.08
CA GLY A 379 24.03 15.33 -14.22
C GLY A 379 24.89 14.11 -13.87
N ASP A 380 25.52 14.08 -12.69
CA ASP A 380 26.40 12.97 -12.28
C ASP A 380 25.60 11.79 -11.69
N ASP A 381 25.86 10.58 -12.21
CA ASP A 381 25.31 9.35 -11.64
C ASP A 381 26.02 9.01 -10.31
N LEU A 382 25.22 8.96 -9.24
CA LEU A 382 25.69 8.67 -7.90
C LEU A 382 25.44 7.22 -7.48
N THR A 383 24.83 6.36 -8.31
CA THR A 383 24.43 5.00 -7.90
C THR A 383 25.57 4.14 -7.39
N GLN A 384 26.77 4.28 -7.96
CA GLN A 384 27.95 3.52 -7.55
C GLN A 384 28.63 4.10 -6.30
N LEU A 385 28.29 5.33 -5.89
CA LEU A 385 28.81 5.92 -4.67
C LEU A 385 28.19 5.24 -3.44
N GLU A 386 28.98 5.18 -2.38
CA GLU A 386 28.54 4.71 -1.06
C GLU A 386 27.45 5.60 -0.49
N PHE A 387 26.50 5.02 0.25
CA PHE A 387 25.35 5.73 0.80
C PHE A 387 25.76 6.96 1.63
N HIS A 388 26.80 6.85 2.46
CA HIS A 388 27.26 8.00 3.26
C HIS A 388 27.70 9.20 2.41
N LYS A 389 28.29 8.95 1.22
CA LYS A 389 28.67 10.01 0.27
C LYS A 389 27.45 10.64 -0.38
N ARG A 390 26.50 9.82 -0.84
CA ARG A 390 25.23 10.32 -1.41
C ARG A 390 24.45 11.14 -0.39
N ARG A 391 24.39 10.65 0.85
CA ARG A 391 23.74 11.36 1.96
C ARG A 391 24.41 12.70 2.24
N LYS A 392 25.74 12.75 2.27
CA LYS A 392 26.50 14.00 2.42
C LYS A 392 26.22 14.99 1.29
N ILE A 393 26.16 14.54 0.04
CA ILE A 393 25.79 15.38 -1.11
C ILE A 393 24.40 15.99 -0.89
N LEU A 394 23.40 15.21 -0.45
CA LEU A 394 22.08 15.75 -0.11
C LEU A 394 22.16 16.81 1.00
N GLU A 395 22.86 16.52 2.09
CA GLU A 395 22.98 17.41 3.26
C GLU A 395 23.65 18.74 2.93
N GLU A 396 24.66 18.74 2.06
CA GLU A 396 25.38 19.95 1.65
C GLU A 396 24.59 20.82 0.67
N ASN A 397 23.66 20.23 -0.08
CA ASN A 397 22.97 20.88 -1.18
C ASN A 397 21.51 21.24 -0.90
N ILE A 398 20.87 20.59 0.07
CA ILE A 398 19.49 20.91 0.44
C ILE A 398 19.45 22.13 1.36
N LYS A 399 18.51 23.05 1.09
CA LYS A 399 18.02 24.09 1.99
C LYS A 399 16.62 23.70 2.44
N PRO A 400 16.47 22.99 3.57
CA PRO A 400 15.17 22.46 3.98
C PRO A 400 14.11 23.56 4.12
N LEU A 401 12.96 23.33 3.50
CA LEU A 401 11.77 24.15 3.63
C LEU A 401 10.79 23.41 4.52
N LYS A 402 10.58 23.98 5.72
CA LYS A 402 9.71 23.43 6.74
C LYS A 402 8.32 23.11 6.17
N SER A 403 7.80 21.93 6.51
CA SER A 403 6.49 21.41 6.08
C SER A 403 6.30 21.24 4.56
N HIS A 404 7.35 21.38 3.74
CA HIS A 404 7.28 21.32 2.27
C HIS A 404 8.34 20.42 1.63
N VAL A 405 9.63 20.69 1.85
CA VAL A 405 10.73 19.88 1.32
C VAL A 405 11.79 19.76 2.40
N GLN A 406 11.87 18.60 3.02
CA GLN A 406 12.76 18.30 4.13
C GLN A 406 13.67 17.13 3.79
N LEU A 407 14.78 17.05 4.50
CA LEU A 407 15.63 15.87 4.48
C LEU A 407 15.09 14.84 5.48
N SER A 408 15.17 13.55 5.16
CA SER A 408 14.82 12.51 6.13
C SER A 408 15.72 12.59 7.36
N GLU A 409 15.13 12.51 8.56
CA GLU A 409 15.91 12.32 9.79
C GLU A 409 16.71 11.01 9.72
N SER A 410 18.03 11.13 9.88
CA SER A 410 18.99 10.03 9.77
C SER A 410 20.02 10.12 10.89
N GLN A 411 20.37 8.99 11.48
CA GLN A 411 21.39 8.88 12.51
C GLN A 411 22.31 7.70 12.18
N PHE A 412 23.63 7.89 12.30
CA PHE A 412 24.56 6.78 12.23
C PHE A 412 24.61 6.05 13.58
N LEU A 413 24.27 4.76 13.55
CA LEU A 413 24.15 3.89 14.71
C LEU A 413 25.32 2.91 14.72
N LYS A 414 26.11 2.92 15.78
CA LYS A 414 27.29 2.06 15.96
C LYS A 414 26.98 0.80 16.76
N THR A 415 25.94 0.85 17.59
CA THR A 415 25.63 -0.21 18.55
C THR A 415 24.18 -0.69 18.45
N LYS A 416 23.94 -1.93 18.91
CA LYS A 416 22.59 -2.51 19.01
C LYS A 416 21.69 -1.67 19.93
N ASN A 417 22.23 -1.17 21.04
CA ASN A 417 21.50 -0.35 22.01
C ASN A 417 21.03 0.97 21.38
N GLU A 418 21.87 1.64 20.57
CA GLU A 418 21.47 2.83 19.82
C GLU A 418 20.30 2.56 18.88
N LEU A 419 20.31 1.42 18.17
CA LEU A 419 19.20 1.02 17.30
C LEU A 419 17.92 0.70 18.09
N ALA A 420 18.04 0.02 19.22
CA ALA A 420 16.90 -0.26 20.10
C ALA A 420 16.27 1.04 20.64
N MET A 421 17.09 1.98 21.12
CA MET A 421 16.64 3.28 21.60
C MET A 421 15.98 4.12 20.49
N MET A 422 16.59 4.18 19.30
CA MET A 422 16.00 4.88 18.15
C MET A 422 14.64 4.25 17.79
N THR A 423 14.58 2.92 17.70
CA THR A 423 13.35 2.20 17.34
C THR A 423 12.26 2.46 18.38
N ALA A 424 12.57 2.36 19.68
CA ALA A 424 11.64 2.64 20.75
C ALA A 424 11.11 4.08 20.69
N LYS A 425 11.98 5.05 20.44
CA LYS A 425 11.61 6.47 20.28
C LYS A 425 10.68 6.70 19.10
N VAL A 426 10.97 6.11 17.94
CA VAL A 426 10.12 6.20 16.74
C VAL A 426 8.74 5.57 17.01
N LEU A 427 8.69 4.40 17.65
CA LEU A 427 7.44 3.72 17.97
C LEU A 427 6.60 4.49 19.00
N HIS A 428 7.23 5.12 20.01
CA HIS A 428 6.53 6.00 20.96
C HIS A 428 5.91 7.24 20.31
N ALA A 429 6.50 7.74 19.21
CA ALA A 429 5.89 8.79 18.39
C ALA A 429 4.78 8.27 17.45
N ASN A 430 4.36 7.02 17.58
CA ASN A 430 3.39 6.38 16.69
C ASN A 430 3.80 6.42 15.20
N LEU A 431 5.10 6.45 14.92
CA LEU A 431 5.64 6.34 13.56
C LEU A 431 5.84 4.87 13.18
N GLU A 432 5.89 4.58 11.88
CA GLU A 432 5.81 3.21 11.36
C GLU A 432 6.99 2.30 11.75
N GLY A 433 8.16 2.87 11.98
CA GLY A 433 9.39 2.14 12.32
C GLY A 433 10.64 2.78 11.73
N VAL A 434 11.69 1.98 11.50
CA VAL A 434 13.01 2.47 11.06
C VAL A 434 13.46 1.77 9.78
N VAL A 435 14.07 2.50 8.86
CA VAL A 435 14.79 1.95 7.69
C VAL A 435 16.28 2.00 7.97
N LEU A 436 16.96 0.86 7.80
CA LEU A 436 18.39 0.74 8.04
C LEU A 436 19.14 0.61 6.71
N LYS A 437 20.19 1.42 6.56
CA LYS A 437 21.02 1.50 5.37
C LYS A 437 22.48 1.27 5.75
N SER A 438 23.16 0.41 4.99
CA SER A 438 24.61 0.22 5.17
C SER A 438 25.36 1.46 4.68
N PRO A 439 26.34 1.99 5.44
CA PRO A 439 27.08 3.21 5.07
C PRO A 439 27.78 3.05 3.72
N ASN A 440 28.35 1.87 3.46
CA ASN A 440 29.14 1.58 2.25
C ASN A 440 28.26 0.99 1.12
N GLY A 441 26.94 1.00 1.29
CA GLY A 441 26.02 0.45 0.30
C GLY A 441 25.86 1.36 -0.92
N SER A 442 26.10 0.82 -2.12
CA SER A 442 25.70 1.47 -3.38
C SER A 442 24.18 1.45 -3.57
N TYR A 443 23.65 2.36 -4.39
CA TYR A 443 22.24 2.33 -4.77
C TYR A 443 22.03 1.26 -5.83
N GLN A 444 21.21 0.26 -5.53
CA GLN A 444 21.00 -0.90 -6.40
C GLN A 444 19.54 -0.98 -6.85
N PRO A 445 19.21 -0.48 -8.06
CA PRO A 445 17.83 -0.44 -8.55
C PRO A 445 17.12 -1.78 -8.47
N GLY A 446 15.94 -1.79 -7.83
CA GLY A 446 15.09 -2.97 -7.68
C GLY A 446 15.61 -4.09 -6.75
N LYS A 447 16.82 -3.97 -6.19
CA LYS A 447 17.36 -4.94 -5.21
C LYS A 447 16.91 -4.63 -3.78
N ARG A 448 16.84 -5.66 -2.94
CA ARG A 448 16.41 -5.58 -1.54
C ARG A 448 17.60 -5.64 -0.59
N ASN A 449 18.36 -4.55 -0.46
CA ASN A 449 19.53 -4.54 0.45
C ASN A 449 19.36 -3.63 1.67
N TRP A 450 18.37 -2.72 1.68
CA TRP A 450 18.01 -2.02 2.91
C TRP A 450 17.25 -2.96 3.85
N LEU A 451 17.15 -2.57 5.11
CA LEU A 451 16.34 -3.26 6.10
C LEU A 451 15.24 -2.34 6.60
N LYS A 452 14.10 -2.91 6.99
CA LYS A 452 13.02 -2.19 7.66
C LYS A 452 12.65 -2.92 8.94
N VAL A 453 12.63 -2.17 10.03
CA VAL A 453 12.21 -2.61 11.35
C VAL A 453 10.85 -1.99 11.62
N LYS A 454 9.89 -2.81 12.06
CA LYS A 454 8.53 -2.38 12.40
C LYS A 454 8.04 -3.13 13.63
N LYS A 455 7.06 -2.56 14.32
CA LYS A 455 6.37 -3.16 15.47
C LYS A 455 5.92 -4.60 15.18
N ASP A 456 5.34 -4.87 14.01
CA ASP A 456 4.79 -6.17 13.64
C ASP A 456 5.82 -7.27 13.30
N TYR A 457 7.10 -6.92 13.16
CA TYR A 457 8.16 -7.89 12.83
C TYR A 457 8.99 -8.32 14.04
N LEU A 458 8.97 -7.51 15.09
CA LEU A 458 9.82 -7.69 16.25
C LEU A 458 9.28 -8.80 17.15
N PHE A 459 10.20 -9.58 17.72
CA PHE A 459 9.91 -10.65 18.68
C PHE A 459 8.83 -11.62 18.19
N GLU A 460 8.95 -12.07 16.94
CA GLU A 460 8.00 -13.02 16.32
C GLU A 460 6.55 -12.49 16.26
N GLY A 461 6.39 -11.16 16.20
CA GLY A 461 5.07 -10.52 16.13
C GLY A 461 4.40 -10.35 17.49
N LYS A 462 5.08 -10.63 18.61
CA LYS A 462 4.55 -10.39 19.97
C LYS A 462 4.21 -8.93 20.24
N MET A 463 4.86 -8.00 19.54
CA MET A 463 4.55 -6.58 19.63
C MET A 463 3.43 -6.16 18.67
N ALA A 464 2.92 -7.03 17.80
CA ALA A 464 1.92 -6.67 16.80
C ALA A 464 0.52 -6.50 17.41
N ASP A 465 -0.32 -5.71 16.76
CA ASP A 465 -1.72 -5.59 17.15
C ASP A 465 -2.48 -6.82 16.63
N THR A 466 -3.10 -7.58 17.54
CA THR A 466 -3.83 -8.81 17.23
C THR A 466 -5.26 -8.78 17.76
N ALA A 467 -6.14 -9.50 17.08
CA ALA A 467 -7.51 -9.76 17.53
C ALA A 467 -7.96 -11.16 17.12
N ASP A 468 -8.61 -11.88 18.02
CA ASP A 468 -9.31 -13.13 17.77
C ASP A 468 -10.70 -12.82 17.20
N LEU A 469 -10.91 -13.15 15.92
CA LEU A 469 -12.13 -12.82 15.19
C LEU A 469 -12.81 -14.07 14.61
N VAL A 470 -14.12 -14.01 14.45
CA VAL A 470 -14.92 -15.09 13.88
C VAL A 470 -14.97 -14.98 12.36
N VAL A 471 -14.86 -16.11 11.66
CA VAL A 471 -15.10 -16.18 10.21
C VAL A 471 -16.61 -16.07 9.95
N LEU A 472 -17.07 -14.98 9.34
CA LEU A 472 -18.49 -14.76 9.03
C LEU A 472 -18.88 -15.22 7.62
N GLY A 473 -17.89 -15.38 6.73
CA GLY A 473 -18.08 -15.80 5.35
C GLY A 473 -16.79 -15.73 4.54
N ALA A 474 -16.85 -16.09 3.26
CA ALA A 474 -15.66 -16.19 2.40
C ALA A 474 -15.94 -15.92 0.91
N TRP A 475 -14.91 -15.48 0.20
CA TRP A 475 -14.88 -15.38 -1.26
C TRP A 475 -14.00 -16.46 -1.86
N TYR A 476 -14.34 -16.85 -3.08
CA TYR A 476 -13.48 -17.67 -3.91
C TYR A 476 -12.21 -16.91 -4.32
N GLY A 477 -11.12 -17.64 -4.43
CA GLY A 477 -9.84 -17.12 -4.90
C GLY A 477 -9.82 -16.86 -6.40
N SER A 478 -8.68 -16.37 -6.87
CA SER A 478 -8.42 -16.20 -8.30
C SER A 478 -7.10 -16.87 -8.69
N GLY A 479 -6.95 -17.17 -9.98
CA GLY A 479 -5.81 -17.91 -10.51
C GLY A 479 -5.74 -19.31 -9.90
N LYS A 480 -4.59 -19.67 -9.32
CA LYS A 480 -4.38 -20.99 -8.71
C LYS A 480 -5.35 -21.33 -7.57
N LYS A 481 -5.99 -20.31 -6.97
CA LYS A 481 -6.98 -20.48 -5.90
C LYS A 481 -8.43 -20.37 -6.40
N GLY A 482 -8.67 -20.43 -7.71
CA GLY A 482 -10.02 -20.54 -8.28
C GLY A 482 -10.74 -21.77 -7.74
N GLY A 483 -12.04 -21.65 -7.45
CA GLY A 483 -12.85 -22.73 -6.88
C GLY A 483 -12.59 -23.00 -5.39
N VAL A 484 -11.58 -22.36 -4.78
CA VAL A 484 -11.25 -22.51 -3.36
C VAL A 484 -11.56 -21.23 -2.60
N LEU A 485 -12.24 -21.36 -1.46
CA LEU A 485 -12.43 -20.25 -0.52
C LEU A 485 -11.06 -19.86 0.04
N SER A 486 -10.62 -18.63 -0.24
CA SER A 486 -9.25 -18.19 0.11
C SER A 486 -9.19 -16.76 0.64
N ILE A 487 -10.33 -16.09 0.71
CA ILE A 487 -10.45 -14.76 1.27
C ILE A 487 -11.61 -14.76 2.24
N PHE A 488 -11.38 -14.29 3.46
CA PHE A 488 -12.31 -14.50 4.57
C PHE A 488 -12.78 -13.15 5.12
N LEU A 489 -14.09 -13.08 5.41
CA LEU A 489 -14.71 -11.96 6.10
C LEU A 489 -14.67 -12.24 7.59
N MET A 490 -13.87 -11.46 8.32
CA MET A 490 -13.71 -11.58 9.76
C MET A 490 -14.61 -10.58 10.48
N GLY A 491 -15.18 -10.98 11.61
CA GLY A 491 -16.04 -10.12 12.41
C GLY A 491 -16.05 -10.46 13.89
N CYS A 492 -16.79 -9.63 14.63
CA CYS A 492 -16.97 -9.71 16.06
C CYS A 492 -18.46 -9.68 16.41
N TYR A 493 -18.81 -10.15 17.59
CA TYR A 493 -20.15 -9.98 18.12
C TYR A 493 -20.28 -8.61 18.80
N ASP A 494 -21.43 -7.97 18.66
CA ASP A 494 -21.80 -6.82 19.48
C ASP A 494 -22.97 -7.19 20.37
N GLU A 495 -22.68 -7.30 21.67
CA GLU A 495 -23.69 -7.61 22.69
C GLU A 495 -24.79 -6.56 22.75
N ARG A 496 -24.46 -5.30 22.42
CA ARG A 496 -25.37 -4.15 22.53
C ARG A 496 -26.49 -4.21 21.51
N ASP A 497 -26.14 -4.58 20.28
CA ASP A 497 -27.08 -4.67 19.16
C ASP A 497 -27.55 -6.12 18.92
N HIS A 498 -26.96 -7.10 19.62
CA HIS A 498 -27.10 -8.54 19.38
C HIS A 498 -26.89 -8.93 17.91
N LEU A 499 -25.86 -8.37 17.28
CA LEU A 499 -25.52 -8.57 15.87
C LEU A 499 -24.04 -8.87 15.70
N TRP A 500 -23.73 -9.69 14.70
CA TRP A 500 -22.38 -9.82 14.18
C TRP A 500 -22.03 -8.63 13.30
N LYS A 501 -20.84 -8.07 13.50
CA LYS A 501 -20.33 -6.92 12.77
C LYS A 501 -19.02 -7.27 12.08
N THR A 502 -18.84 -6.71 10.91
CA THR A 502 -17.65 -6.93 10.08
C THR A 502 -16.50 -6.06 10.56
N VAL A 503 -15.30 -6.63 10.62
CA VAL A 503 -14.07 -5.97 11.08
C VAL A 503 -13.06 -5.87 9.94
N THR A 504 -12.76 -6.98 9.25
CA THR A 504 -11.75 -6.96 8.18
C THR A 504 -11.93 -8.07 7.15
N LYS A 505 -11.31 -7.89 5.99
CA LYS A 505 -11.18 -8.91 4.94
C LYS A 505 -9.73 -9.39 4.89
N VAL A 506 -9.50 -10.69 5.05
CA VAL A 506 -8.16 -11.28 5.13
C VAL A 506 -7.94 -12.31 4.02
N HIS A 507 -6.76 -12.27 3.37
CA HIS A 507 -6.43 -13.11 2.22
C HIS A 507 -5.06 -13.82 2.35
N SER A 508 -4.40 -13.69 3.49
CA SER A 508 -3.03 -14.20 3.69
C SER A 508 -2.86 -14.75 5.10
N GLY A 509 -1.92 -15.68 5.27
CA GLY A 509 -1.61 -16.30 6.57
C GLY A 509 -1.66 -17.83 6.54
N LEU A 510 -2.48 -18.39 5.64
CA LEU A 510 -2.59 -19.83 5.45
C LEU A 510 -1.69 -20.30 4.30
N ASP A 511 -1.01 -21.42 4.51
CA ASP A 511 -0.42 -22.20 3.42
C ASP A 511 -1.52 -22.89 2.58
N ASP A 512 -1.13 -23.46 1.45
CA ASP A 512 -2.10 -23.99 0.49
C ASP A 512 -2.81 -25.25 1.02
N ALA A 513 -2.12 -26.11 1.79
CA ALA A 513 -2.70 -27.32 2.38
C ALA A 513 -3.74 -26.98 3.46
N THR A 514 -3.40 -26.08 4.38
CA THR A 514 -4.31 -25.59 5.43
C THR A 514 -5.52 -24.89 4.81
N ASN A 515 -5.31 -24.11 3.74
CA ASN A 515 -6.42 -23.42 3.07
C ASN A 515 -7.40 -24.40 2.40
N GLU A 516 -6.93 -25.52 1.88
CA GLU A 516 -7.77 -26.58 1.31
C GLU A 516 -8.61 -27.28 2.40
N GLU A 517 -8.01 -27.58 3.56
CA GLU A 517 -8.72 -28.12 4.72
C GLU A 517 -9.80 -27.15 5.22
N MET A 518 -9.46 -25.86 5.33
CA MET A 518 -10.39 -24.82 5.74
C MET A 518 -11.51 -24.63 4.72
N HIS A 519 -11.21 -24.73 3.42
CA HIS A 519 -12.23 -24.72 2.37
C HIS A 519 -13.23 -25.86 2.57
N ALA A 520 -12.77 -27.10 2.71
CA ALA A 520 -13.64 -28.27 2.91
C ALA A 520 -14.52 -28.15 4.17
N THR A 521 -13.96 -27.59 5.24
CA THR A 521 -14.66 -27.34 6.51
C THR A 521 -15.71 -26.25 6.35
N LEU A 522 -15.34 -25.09 5.80
CA LEU A 522 -16.21 -23.93 5.66
C LEU A 522 -17.35 -24.17 4.66
N MET A 523 -17.13 -24.96 3.61
CA MET A 523 -18.20 -25.32 2.66
C MET A 523 -19.38 -26.04 3.33
N LYS A 524 -19.14 -26.77 4.43
CA LYS A 524 -20.21 -27.43 5.21
C LYS A 524 -20.97 -26.44 6.10
N LEU A 525 -20.24 -25.46 6.64
CA LEU A 525 -20.73 -24.46 7.60
C LEU A 525 -21.32 -23.20 6.94
N THR A 526 -21.12 -23.02 5.64
CA THR A 526 -21.55 -21.83 4.90
C THR A 526 -22.58 -22.15 3.83
N GLU A 527 -23.31 -21.12 3.40
CA GLU A 527 -24.27 -21.15 2.31
C GLU A 527 -24.08 -19.95 1.38
N ARG A 528 -24.60 -20.04 0.15
CA ARG A 528 -24.44 -18.97 -0.82
C ARG A 528 -25.12 -17.69 -0.35
N ALA A 529 -24.39 -16.58 -0.41
CA ALA A 529 -24.90 -15.30 0.02
C ALA A 529 -25.58 -14.53 -1.12
N ASP A 530 -26.61 -13.76 -0.79
CA ASP A 530 -27.21 -12.76 -1.67
C ASP A 530 -27.04 -11.38 -1.04
N ALA A 531 -26.38 -10.47 -1.77
CA ALA A 531 -26.14 -9.11 -1.33
C ALA A 531 -27.44 -8.30 -1.13
N ASN A 532 -28.57 -8.74 -1.69
CA ASN A 532 -29.89 -8.15 -1.46
C ASN A 532 -30.64 -8.79 -0.28
N LYS A 533 -30.17 -9.94 0.23
CA LYS A 533 -30.82 -10.72 1.30
C LYS A 533 -29.79 -11.14 2.35
N THR A 534 -29.11 -10.18 2.96
CA THR A 534 -28.18 -10.46 4.06
C THR A 534 -28.94 -11.07 5.25
N PRO A 535 -28.40 -12.06 5.99
CA PRO A 535 -29.08 -12.64 7.15
C PRO A 535 -29.36 -11.63 8.27
N ASN A 536 -30.36 -11.90 9.11
CA ASN A 536 -30.77 -10.98 10.20
C ASN A 536 -29.75 -10.89 11.34
N TRP A 537 -28.87 -11.88 11.48
CA TRP A 537 -27.80 -11.90 12.49
C TRP A 537 -26.58 -11.04 12.11
N LEU A 538 -26.51 -10.53 10.86
CA LEU A 538 -25.34 -9.83 10.31
C LEU A 538 -25.63 -8.38 9.94
N LEU A 539 -24.82 -7.46 10.47
CA LEU A 539 -24.71 -6.10 9.96
C LEU A 539 -23.51 -5.98 9.02
N CYS A 540 -23.76 -5.99 7.70
CA CYS A 540 -22.74 -5.90 6.67
C CYS A 540 -23.16 -4.93 5.56
N LYS A 541 -22.21 -4.16 5.01
CA LYS A 541 -22.47 -3.33 3.82
C LYS A 541 -22.59 -4.23 2.59
N LYS A 542 -23.51 -3.90 1.68
CA LYS A 542 -23.78 -4.66 0.44
C LYS A 542 -22.52 -4.98 -0.37
N SER A 543 -21.57 -4.04 -0.43
CA SER A 543 -20.30 -4.20 -1.16
C SER A 543 -19.32 -5.19 -0.53
N LEU A 544 -19.52 -5.56 0.73
CA LEU A 544 -18.69 -6.49 1.50
C LEU A 544 -19.36 -7.84 1.73
N VAL A 545 -20.55 -8.07 1.16
CA VAL A 545 -21.19 -9.38 1.23
C VAL A 545 -20.31 -10.39 0.45
N PRO A 546 -19.87 -11.48 1.10
CA PRO A 546 -19.03 -12.51 0.48
C PRO A 546 -19.79 -13.40 -0.50
N ASP A 547 -19.09 -14.34 -1.15
CA ASP A 547 -19.74 -15.32 -2.04
C ASP A 547 -20.55 -16.34 -1.21
N VAL A 548 -20.02 -16.71 -0.03
CA VAL A 548 -20.69 -17.56 0.95
C VAL A 548 -20.68 -16.92 2.35
N LEU A 549 -21.77 -17.10 3.10
CA LEU A 549 -21.91 -16.65 4.50
C LEU A 549 -22.12 -17.85 5.42
N ALA A 550 -21.77 -17.70 6.70
CA ALA A 550 -22.05 -18.70 7.73
C ALA A 550 -23.55 -19.04 7.79
N LYS A 551 -23.88 -20.32 7.94
CA LYS A 551 -25.25 -20.76 8.28
C LYS A 551 -25.60 -20.35 9.70
N ASP A 552 -24.70 -20.67 10.63
CA ASP A 552 -24.74 -20.23 12.03
C ASP A 552 -23.37 -19.69 12.44
N PRO A 553 -23.24 -18.37 12.72
CA PRO A 553 -21.97 -17.77 13.13
C PRO A 553 -21.44 -18.33 14.46
N ALA A 554 -22.28 -18.91 15.33
CA ALA A 554 -21.81 -19.50 16.58
C ALA A 554 -21.00 -20.81 16.38
N SER A 555 -21.22 -21.49 15.24
CA SER A 555 -20.50 -22.70 14.84
C SER A 555 -19.22 -22.42 14.04
N MET A 556 -18.97 -21.15 13.70
CA MET A 556 -17.84 -20.77 12.86
C MET A 556 -16.53 -20.72 13.64
N PRO A 557 -15.39 -21.00 12.99
CA PRO A 557 -14.10 -20.98 13.64
C PRO A 557 -13.65 -19.56 14.00
N VAL A 558 -12.85 -19.47 15.07
CA VAL A 558 -12.17 -18.25 15.51
C VAL A 558 -10.73 -18.27 15.04
N TRP A 559 -10.26 -17.19 14.42
CA TRP A 559 -8.88 -17.06 13.99
C TRP A 559 -8.25 -15.80 14.56
N GLU A 560 -6.99 -15.92 14.96
CA GLU A 560 -6.16 -14.79 15.37
C GLU A 560 -5.71 -14.03 14.13
N ILE A 561 -6.08 -12.75 14.08
CA ILE A 561 -5.75 -11.84 12.99
C ILE A 561 -4.76 -10.79 13.52
N THR A 562 -3.59 -10.75 12.91
CA THR A 562 -2.56 -9.74 13.18
C THR A 562 -2.54 -8.69 12.09
N GLY A 563 -2.37 -7.43 12.47
CA GLY A 563 -2.16 -6.31 11.56
C GLY A 563 -1.01 -5.42 11.95
N ALA A 564 -0.74 -4.44 11.09
CA ALA A 564 0.21 -3.38 11.41
C ALA A 564 -0.35 -2.40 12.45
N GLU A 565 -1.65 -2.11 12.37
CA GLU A 565 -2.37 -1.25 13.31
C GLU A 565 -3.89 -1.45 13.16
N PHE A 566 -4.65 -1.06 14.19
CA PHE A 566 -6.08 -0.83 14.08
C PHE A 566 -6.36 0.57 13.48
N THR A 567 -7.35 0.63 12.59
CA THR A 567 -7.70 1.82 11.81
C THR A 567 -9.22 2.06 11.81
N LYS A 568 -9.64 3.28 11.46
CA LYS A 568 -11.04 3.57 11.17
C LYS A 568 -11.31 3.47 9.67
N SER A 569 -12.36 2.74 9.31
CA SER A 569 -12.84 2.50 7.96
C SER A 569 -14.35 2.58 7.94
N GLU A 570 -14.88 3.37 7.01
CA GLU A 570 -16.32 3.40 6.77
C GLU A 570 -16.83 2.09 6.19
N ALA A 571 -15.97 1.26 5.58
CA ALA A 571 -16.42 0.03 4.93
C ALA A 571 -16.97 -1.00 5.93
N HIS A 572 -16.36 -1.07 7.12
CA HIS A 572 -16.64 -2.06 8.15
C HIS A 572 -17.63 -1.53 9.20
N THR A 573 -18.34 -2.45 9.85
CA THR A 573 -19.52 -2.12 10.67
C THR A 573 -19.27 -2.19 12.17
N ALA A 574 -18.13 -2.74 12.60
CA ALA A 574 -17.68 -2.82 13.98
C ALA A 574 -17.19 -1.46 14.50
N SER A 575 -18.11 -0.50 14.72
CA SER A 575 -17.77 0.89 15.11
C SER A 575 -16.77 1.58 14.15
N GLY A 576 -16.78 1.13 12.89
CA GLY A 576 -15.81 1.52 11.87
C GLY A 576 -14.38 1.02 12.12
N ILE A 577 -14.12 0.15 13.08
CA ILE A 577 -12.78 -0.41 13.35
C ILE A 577 -12.44 -1.45 12.29
N SER A 578 -11.20 -1.40 11.80
CA SER A 578 -10.63 -2.38 10.88
C SER A 578 -9.14 -2.58 11.13
N ILE A 579 -8.56 -3.62 10.53
CA ILE A 579 -7.16 -4.00 10.72
C ILE A 579 -6.39 -3.72 9.42
N ARG A 580 -5.29 -2.95 9.52
CA ARG A 580 -4.43 -2.65 8.37
C ARG A 580 -3.44 -3.79 8.12
N PHE A 581 -3.37 -4.26 6.87
CA PHE A 581 -2.57 -5.42 6.45
C PHE A 581 -2.86 -6.69 7.27
N PRO A 582 -4.13 -7.12 7.35
CA PRO A 582 -4.52 -8.25 8.17
C PRO A 582 -3.90 -9.56 7.63
N ARG A 583 -3.46 -10.41 8.55
CA ARG A 583 -2.94 -11.75 8.27
C ARG A 583 -3.50 -12.71 9.30
N ILE A 584 -3.83 -13.92 8.87
CA ILE A 584 -4.15 -15.01 9.79
C ILE A 584 -2.82 -15.50 10.37
N THR A 585 -2.66 -15.41 11.69
CA THR A 585 -1.45 -15.90 12.38
C THR A 585 -1.68 -17.24 13.02
N ARG A 586 -2.87 -17.47 13.56
CA ARG A 586 -3.21 -18.72 14.26
C ARG A 586 -4.69 -19.08 14.07
N LEU A 587 -4.94 -20.36 13.83
CA LEU A 587 -6.28 -20.94 13.92
C LEU A 587 -6.56 -21.29 15.39
N ARG A 588 -7.58 -20.67 16.00
CA ARG A 588 -7.89 -20.83 17.44
C ARG A 588 -8.89 -21.94 17.65
N SER A 589 -8.45 -23.19 17.52
CA SER A 589 -9.26 -24.36 17.88
C SER A 589 -9.58 -24.42 19.38
N ASP A 590 -8.83 -23.67 20.19
CA ASP A 590 -9.03 -23.50 21.63
C ASP A 590 -10.13 -22.48 21.99
N LYS A 591 -10.72 -21.78 21.01
CA LYS A 591 -11.75 -20.77 21.25
C LYS A 591 -13.02 -21.01 20.43
N THR A 592 -14.15 -20.81 21.08
CA THR A 592 -15.47 -20.76 20.45
C THR A 592 -15.81 -19.34 20.00
N ALA A 593 -16.82 -19.19 19.13
CA ALA A 593 -17.27 -17.88 18.65
C ALA A 593 -17.69 -16.91 19.77
N LYS A 594 -18.08 -17.42 20.95
CA LYS A 594 -18.41 -16.61 22.14
C LYS A 594 -17.18 -16.07 22.88
N GLU A 595 -16.03 -16.73 22.75
CA GLU A 595 -14.76 -16.37 23.40
C GLU A 595 -13.85 -15.53 22.48
N ALA A 596 -14.29 -15.27 21.26
CA ALA A 596 -13.68 -14.31 20.35
C ALA A 596 -13.80 -12.88 20.92
N ASN A 597 -12.97 -11.96 20.43
CA ASN A 597 -13.09 -10.57 20.84
C ASN A 597 -14.43 -10.00 20.36
N ASP A 598 -15.17 -9.39 21.29
CA ASP A 598 -16.39 -8.67 21.01
C ASP A 598 -16.10 -7.22 20.60
N LEU A 599 -17.15 -6.45 20.29
CA LEU A 599 -16.97 -5.08 19.86
C LEU A 599 -16.41 -4.17 20.97
N ALA A 600 -16.80 -4.38 22.23
CA ALA A 600 -16.30 -3.57 23.34
C ALA A 600 -14.79 -3.77 23.52
N HIS A 601 -14.33 -5.02 23.52
CA HIS A 601 -12.91 -5.34 23.62
C HIS A 601 -12.12 -4.80 22.42
N LEU A 602 -12.68 -4.83 21.21
CA LEU A 602 -12.04 -4.21 20.04
C LEU A 602 -11.94 -2.68 20.15
N GLU A 603 -12.93 -2.01 20.76
CA GLU A 603 -12.87 -0.58 21.07
C GLU A 603 -11.72 -0.28 22.06
N ASP A 604 -11.55 -1.11 23.09
CA ASP A 604 -10.43 -1.00 24.04
C ASP A 604 -9.06 -1.22 23.38
N LEU A 605 -8.93 -2.25 22.53
CA LEU A 605 -7.70 -2.54 21.79
C LEU A 605 -7.33 -1.39 20.83
N TYR A 606 -8.32 -0.81 20.15
CA TYR A 606 -8.11 0.35 19.28
C TYR A 606 -7.57 1.55 20.07
N ASP A 607 -8.17 1.85 21.21
CA ASP A 607 -7.77 2.95 22.09
C ASP A 607 -6.38 2.75 22.69
N ALA A 608 -6.08 1.53 23.16
CA ALA A 608 -4.78 1.16 23.70
C ALA A 608 -3.67 1.28 22.64
N SER A 609 -3.93 0.80 21.42
CA SER A 609 -2.99 0.88 20.29
C SER A 609 -2.60 2.33 19.95
N LYS A 610 -3.49 3.31 20.18
CA LYS A 610 -3.20 4.74 19.93
C LYS A 610 -2.52 5.45 21.11
N LYS A 611 -2.78 5.04 22.35
CA LYS A 611 -2.30 5.72 23.56
C LYS A 611 -0.90 5.27 23.99
N SER A 612 -0.53 4.00 23.80
CA SER A 612 0.75 3.49 24.28
C SER A 612 1.25 2.30 23.46
N VAL A 613 2.50 2.37 23.01
CA VAL A 613 3.24 1.20 22.49
C VAL A 613 4.15 0.68 23.60
N ASN A 614 3.96 -0.56 24.02
CA ASN A 614 4.91 -1.22 24.91
C ASN A 614 6.20 -1.50 24.12
N VAL A 615 7.31 -0.91 24.56
CA VAL A 615 8.65 -1.09 23.98
C VAL A 615 9.60 -1.79 24.94
N ASP A 616 9.10 -2.32 26.06
CA ASP A 616 9.92 -2.87 27.14
C ASP A 616 10.76 -4.03 26.62
N LEU A 617 10.21 -4.85 25.72
CA LEU A 617 10.93 -5.93 25.06
C LEU A 617 12.14 -5.45 24.24
N LEU A 618 12.07 -4.25 23.63
CA LEU A 618 13.21 -3.64 22.92
C LEU A 618 14.28 -3.14 23.88
N LEU A 619 13.86 -2.61 25.03
CA LEU A 619 14.73 -1.94 25.99
C LEU A 619 15.25 -2.89 27.08
N ALA A 620 14.74 -4.11 27.19
CA ALA A 620 15.08 -5.08 28.23
C ALA A 620 16.59 -5.36 28.36
N ASN A 621 17.32 -5.29 27.24
CA ASN A 621 18.77 -5.52 27.18
C ASN A 621 19.59 -4.22 27.08
N CYS A 622 18.96 -3.05 27.18
CA CYS A 622 19.68 -1.77 27.21
C CYS A 622 20.12 -1.46 28.64
N ASP A 623 21.40 -1.12 28.84
CA ASP A 623 21.91 -0.73 30.14
C ASP A 623 21.12 0.47 30.68
N LYS A 624 20.58 0.34 31.90
CA LYS A 624 19.70 1.35 32.51
C LYS A 624 20.36 2.73 32.66
N ASP A 625 21.69 2.77 32.74
CA ASP A 625 22.47 4.01 32.91
C ASP A 625 22.43 4.93 31.67
N ALA A 626 22.04 4.43 30.49
CA ALA A 626 21.91 5.25 29.29
C ALA A 626 20.57 6.01 29.21
N LEU A 627 19.55 5.61 29.98
CA LEU A 627 18.21 6.20 29.94
C LEU A 627 18.08 7.47 30.80
N ASP A 628 18.94 7.64 31.80
CA ASP A 628 18.88 8.77 32.75
C ASP A 628 19.71 10.00 32.33
N ALA A 629 20.57 9.88 31.31
CA ALA A 629 21.44 10.97 30.85
C ALA A 629 20.71 12.10 30.08
N GLU A 630 19.44 11.93 29.71
CA GLU A 630 18.64 12.97 29.02
C GLU A 630 17.58 13.67 29.90
N LYS A 631 17.53 13.39 31.21
CA LYS A 631 16.54 14.01 32.12
C LYS A 631 17.17 14.74 33.31
N THR A 632 17.97 15.78 33.10
CA THR A 632 17.96 16.98 33.98
C THR A 632 18.84 18.13 33.47
N PRO A 633 18.33 19.37 33.39
CA PRO A 633 19.14 20.57 33.53
C PRO A 633 19.02 21.06 34.98
N GLN A 634 20.03 20.80 35.82
CA GLN A 634 20.10 21.44 37.14
C GLN A 634 21.10 22.59 37.14
N LYS A 635 20.60 23.71 37.68
CA LYS A 635 21.15 25.05 37.76
C LYS A 635 22.48 25.07 38.50
N ILE A 636 23.42 25.85 37.95
CA ILE A 636 24.57 26.40 38.67
C ILE A 636 24.08 27.40 39.71
N LYS A 637 24.49 27.23 40.97
CA LYS A 637 24.69 28.32 41.95
C LYS A 637 25.92 28.02 42.82
N PRO A 638 26.62 29.05 43.32
CA PRO A 638 28.01 28.95 43.78
C PRO A 638 28.18 28.74 45.30
N ASP A 639 29.34 28.16 45.64
CA ASP A 639 30.18 28.22 46.85
C ASP A 639 29.59 28.27 48.27
N ALA A 640 30.05 27.35 49.13
CA ALA A 640 30.93 27.65 50.29
C ALA A 640 31.15 26.43 51.21
N ASN A 641 32.41 26.25 51.66
CA ASN A 641 32.88 25.50 52.86
C ASN A 641 32.57 23.98 52.97
N GLY A 642 33.46 23.07 53.34
CA GLY A 642 34.86 23.12 53.75
C GLY A 642 35.32 21.72 54.24
N ARG A 643 36.62 21.47 54.07
CA ARG A 643 37.56 20.61 54.84
C ARG A 643 37.33 19.10 55.10
N SER A 644 38.42 18.37 54.75
CA SER A 644 39.05 17.18 55.36
C SER A 644 38.50 15.79 54.97
N SER A 645 39.26 14.71 54.75
CA SER A 645 40.72 14.44 54.78
C SER A 645 41.02 13.00 54.31
N SER A 646 42.22 12.78 53.74
CA SER A 646 43.10 11.57 53.76
C SER A 646 42.61 10.26 53.05
N ASN A 647 43.39 9.45 52.32
CA ASN A 647 44.83 9.08 52.24
C ASN A 647 45.17 8.53 50.81
N LYS A 648 46.30 8.89 50.16
CA LYS A 648 47.57 8.10 49.95
C LYS A 648 47.37 6.60 49.57
N LYS A 649 48.05 5.93 48.62
CA LYS A 649 49.39 6.08 47.98
C LYS A 649 49.57 5.06 46.81
N ILE A 650 50.15 5.49 45.68
CA ILE A 650 51.32 4.98 44.90
C ILE A 650 51.49 3.47 44.55
N LYS A 651 51.73 3.18 43.25
CA LYS A 651 52.89 2.45 42.61
C LYS A 651 52.48 2.02 41.18
N ARG A 652 53.32 1.85 40.14
CA ARG A 652 54.66 2.27 39.68
C ARG A 652 54.77 1.73 38.22
N SER A 653 55.44 2.43 37.32
CA SER A 653 55.85 2.00 35.96
C SER A 653 57.06 1.04 36.00
N PRO A 654 57.49 0.42 34.86
CA PRO A 654 58.48 1.03 33.91
C PRO A 654 58.14 0.74 32.40
N ILE A 655 58.34 1.64 31.43
CA ILE A 655 59.56 2.02 30.64
C ILE A 655 60.25 0.84 29.94
N GLU A 656 60.27 0.88 28.59
CA GLU A 656 61.46 0.65 27.74
C GLU A 656 61.27 1.28 26.34
N SER A 657 62.39 1.77 25.80
CA SER A 657 62.65 2.55 24.58
C SER A 657 62.86 1.63 23.35
N ASP A 658 62.92 2.08 22.09
CA ASP A 658 63.99 2.85 21.43
C ASP A 658 63.51 3.35 20.03
N ASP A 659 63.97 4.55 19.65
CA ASP A 659 64.62 5.00 18.40
C ASP A 659 64.16 4.42 17.03
N ASP A 660 64.08 5.16 15.91
CA ASP A 660 65.02 6.17 15.40
C ASP A 660 64.42 6.97 14.22
N GLU A 661 64.82 8.24 14.11
CA GLU A 661 65.26 9.04 12.94
C GLU A 661 64.63 8.86 11.51
N LYS A 662 64.49 9.85 10.61
CA LYS A 662 65.21 11.12 10.38
C LYS A 662 64.53 11.99 9.30
N ALA A 663 64.70 13.32 9.46
CA ALA A 663 64.98 14.40 8.47
C ALA A 663 64.13 14.52 7.18
N GLY A 664 63.49 15.66 6.88
CA GLY A 664 64.06 16.99 6.53
C GLY A 664 63.50 17.37 5.13
N ARG A 665 63.26 18.59 4.65
CA ARG A 665 63.72 19.95 4.93
C ARG A 665 62.83 20.92 4.10
N ALA A 666 62.56 22.13 4.60
CA ALA A 666 61.86 23.26 3.93
C ALA A 666 62.83 24.07 3.03
N PRO A 667 62.63 25.37 2.62
CA PRO A 667 61.48 26.30 2.52
C PRO A 667 61.46 27.11 1.16
N THR A 668 60.50 27.96 0.75
CA THR A 668 60.39 29.41 1.09
C THR A 668 59.35 30.18 0.23
N LYS A 669 58.51 30.98 0.93
CA LYS A 669 58.09 32.41 0.72
C LYS A 669 57.32 32.81 -0.58
N THR A 670 56.23 33.61 -0.57
CA THR A 670 56.04 34.89 0.14
C THR A 670 54.58 35.43 0.09
N LYS A 671 54.09 35.99 1.22
CA LYS A 671 53.17 37.13 1.45
C LYS A 671 51.80 37.27 0.74
N ARG A 672 50.70 37.32 1.52
CA ARG A 672 49.85 38.53 1.79
C ARG A 672 48.77 38.27 2.87
N LYS A 673 48.23 39.35 3.44
CA LYS A 673 47.60 39.52 4.77
C LYS A 673 46.05 39.65 4.71
N ILE A 674 45.35 39.06 5.70
CA ILE A 674 44.08 39.51 6.40
C ILE A 674 42.73 39.35 5.62
N PRO A 675 41.51 39.17 6.22
CA PRO A 675 41.05 38.93 7.62
C PRO A 675 40.10 37.70 7.85
N LYS A 676 39.81 37.46 9.13
CA LYS A 676 38.68 36.76 9.79
C LYS A 676 37.49 36.29 8.92
N LEU A 677 37.15 35.01 9.06
CA LEU A 677 35.82 34.48 8.76
C LEU A 677 35.21 33.91 10.05
N GLU A 678 34.04 34.45 10.41
CA GLU A 678 33.22 34.02 11.54
C GLU A 678 32.71 32.59 11.31
N SER A 679 32.88 31.73 12.30
CA SER A 679 32.28 30.41 12.36
C SER A 679 30.79 30.53 12.68
N ILE A 680 29.95 30.48 11.65
CA ILE A 680 28.51 30.28 11.81
C ILE A 680 28.22 28.81 11.52
N SER A 681 28.10 28.02 12.59
CA SER A 681 27.49 26.70 12.55
C SER A 681 25.97 26.85 12.71
N PRO A 682 25.12 26.39 11.78
CA PRO A 682 23.71 26.19 12.08
C PRO A 682 23.59 24.84 12.78
N SER A 683 23.45 24.88 14.10
CA SER A 683 23.08 23.72 14.91
C SER A 683 21.70 23.22 14.46
N GLN A 684 21.64 22.08 13.76
CA GLN A 684 20.40 21.35 13.54
C GLN A 684 19.85 20.86 14.88
N LYS A 685 18.62 21.27 15.22
CA LYS A 685 17.88 20.72 16.35
C LYS A 685 17.29 19.37 15.91
N GLY A 686 17.86 18.27 16.39
CA GLY A 686 17.36 16.92 16.15
C GLY A 686 16.22 16.54 17.09
N LEU A 687 15.35 15.61 16.63
CA LEU A 687 14.38 14.75 17.34
C LEU A 687 13.62 15.29 18.59
N LYS A 688 13.70 16.56 18.99
CA LYS A 688 13.03 17.11 20.18
C LYS A 688 11.78 17.92 19.82
N ASP A 689 11.71 18.45 18.61
CA ASP A 689 10.62 19.34 18.22
C ASP A 689 9.38 18.60 17.69
N TYR A 690 9.50 17.35 17.21
CA TYR A 690 8.37 16.52 16.76
C TYR A 690 7.59 15.82 17.90
N PHE A 691 8.11 15.79 19.13
CA PHE A 691 7.57 14.98 20.24
C PHE A 691 6.72 15.79 21.24
N LYS A 692 6.34 17.03 20.91
CA LYS A 692 5.45 17.81 21.76
C LYS A 692 4.01 17.36 21.54
N SER A 693 3.43 16.63 22.50
CA SER A 693 1.98 16.46 22.54
C SER A 693 1.35 17.81 22.94
N SER A 694 0.52 18.36 22.06
CA SER A 694 -0.37 19.46 22.42
C SER A 694 -1.74 18.87 22.76
N LYS A 695 -2.11 18.96 24.03
CA LYS A 695 -3.51 18.87 24.44
C LYS A 695 -4.16 20.20 24.07
N THR A 696 -5.00 20.22 23.04
CA THR A 696 -5.91 21.36 22.84
C THR A 696 -7.22 20.88 22.21
N GLU A 697 -8.31 21.10 22.93
CA GLU A 697 -9.68 20.93 22.48
C GLU A 697 -10.00 22.01 21.43
N ALA A 698 -10.29 21.59 20.20
CA ALA A 698 -10.71 22.49 19.14
C ALA A 698 -12.22 22.79 19.27
N LYS A 699 -12.55 24.04 19.58
CA LYS A 699 -13.91 24.60 19.39
C LYS A 699 -14.10 24.90 17.91
N THR A 700 -15.04 24.22 17.27
CA THR A 700 -15.43 24.47 15.88
C THR A 700 -16.58 25.47 15.84
N GLU A 701 -16.34 26.70 15.39
CA GLU A 701 -17.39 27.64 14.99
C GLU A 701 -17.93 27.26 13.61
N ILE A 702 -19.24 26.99 13.53
CA ILE A 702 -19.96 26.75 12.27
C ILE A 702 -20.79 27.99 11.97
N LYS A 703 -20.50 28.66 10.85
CA LYS A 703 -21.39 29.66 10.23
C LYS A 703 -22.62 28.95 9.66
N GLN A 704 -23.81 29.32 10.12
CA GLN A 704 -25.09 28.87 9.56
C GLN A 704 -25.60 29.89 8.54
N GLU A 705 -25.98 29.39 7.36
CA GLU A 705 -26.83 30.09 6.39
C GLU A 705 -28.30 29.95 6.82
N GLU A 706 -29.02 31.07 6.79
CA GLU A 706 -30.41 31.20 7.21
C GLU A 706 -31.38 30.55 6.20
N THR A 707 -32.23 29.65 6.69
CA THR A 707 -33.56 29.41 6.10
C THR A 707 -34.59 29.30 7.22
N ALA A 708 -35.62 30.12 7.13
CA ALA A 708 -36.62 30.34 8.16
C ALA A 708 -37.63 29.18 8.29
N SER A 709 -37.86 28.66 9.50
CA SER A 709 -39.21 28.32 10.01
C SER A 709 -39.21 28.01 11.52
N CYS A 710 -40.17 28.64 12.22
CA CYS A 710 -40.72 28.41 13.57
C CYS A 710 -39.87 27.66 14.63
N SER A 711 -39.23 28.41 15.53
CA SER A 711 -38.38 27.92 16.63
C SER A 711 -39.16 27.46 17.86
N LYS A 712 -39.08 26.16 18.20
CA LYS A 712 -39.12 25.70 19.60
C LYS A 712 -37.68 25.76 20.12
N GLN A 713 -37.45 26.38 21.29
CA GLN A 713 -36.12 26.52 21.89
C GLN A 713 -35.45 25.14 22.09
N VAL A 714 -34.25 24.96 21.54
CA VAL A 714 -33.42 23.77 21.73
C VAL A 714 -32.57 23.99 22.97
N GLU A 715 -32.78 23.18 24.01
CA GLU A 715 -32.12 23.27 25.33
C GLU A 715 -30.69 22.68 25.29
N SER A 716 -30.43 21.67 24.45
CA SER A 716 -29.05 21.20 24.14
C SER A 716 -29.00 20.43 22.82
N GLN A 717 -27.81 20.14 22.27
CA GLN A 717 -27.65 19.32 21.05
C GLN A 717 -27.33 17.84 21.35
N LEU A 718 -27.72 17.37 22.54
CA LEU A 718 -27.34 16.04 23.02
C LEU A 718 -27.74 14.91 22.06
N PHE A 719 -28.87 15.02 21.36
CA PHE A 719 -29.36 14.02 20.40
C PHE A 719 -29.33 14.47 18.95
N ALA A 720 -28.53 15.50 18.63
CA ALA A 720 -28.36 15.99 17.27
C ALA A 720 -28.00 14.86 16.28
N GLY A 721 -28.72 14.83 15.15
CA GLY A 721 -28.56 13.85 14.09
C GLY A 721 -29.18 12.48 14.35
N LEU A 722 -29.84 12.26 15.48
CA LEU A 722 -30.55 11.01 15.78
C LEU A 722 -32.04 11.15 15.47
N VAL A 723 -32.58 10.18 14.73
CA VAL A 723 -34.00 10.09 14.42
C VAL A 723 -34.64 8.99 15.28
N ALA A 724 -35.64 9.32 16.08
CA ALA A 724 -36.30 8.38 16.97
C ALA A 724 -37.77 8.12 16.58
N GLN A 725 -38.22 6.91 16.86
CA GLN A 725 -39.64 6.54 16.88
C GLN A 725 -40.02 6.10 18.30
N PHE A 726 -41.23 6.41 18.72
CA PHE A 726 -41.78 5.98 20.01
C PHE A 726 -42.97 5.06 19.74
N GLU A 727 -43.02 3.91 20.41
CA GLU A 727 -44.15 2.99 20.26
C GLU A 727 -45.45 3.60 20.81
N MET A 728 -46.59 3.21 20.23
CA MET A 728 -47.90 3.84 20.42
C MET A 728 -48.53 3.56 21.80
N ASN A 729 -47.89 3.98 22.89
CA ASN A 729 -48.53 4.05 24.20
C ASN A 729 -48.90 5.50 24.52
N ARG A 730 -50.16 5.68 24.98
CA ARG A 730 -50.68 6.97 25.46
C ARG A 730 -49.94 7.30 26.76
N GLY A 731 -49.02 8.26 26.73
CA GLY A 731 -48.26 8.68 27.90
C GLY A 731 -46.86 9.24 27.62
N LEU A 732 -46.28 8.99 26.43
CA LEU A 732 -44.89 9.35 26.10
C LEU A 732 -44.71 10.75 25.50
N ASP A 733 -45.73 11.61 25.47
CA ASP A 733 -45.65 12.89 24.76
C ASP A 733 -44.67 13.88 25.40
N LYS A 734 -44.55 13.87 26.74
CA LYS A 734 -43.54 14.66 27.47
C LYS A 734 -42.11 14.27 27.10
N VAL A 735 -41.88 12.95 26.96
CA VAL A 735 -40.56 12.37 26.65
C VAL A 735 -40.18 12.63 25.20
N LYS A 736 -41.15 12.58 24.27
CA LYS A 736 -40.95 12.98 22.87
C LYS A 736 -40.52 14.44 22.76
N ASP A 737 -41.20 15.31 23.50
CA ASP A 737 -40.88 16.74 23.52
C ASP A 737 -39.49 17.01 24.12
N GLU A 738 -39.07 16.25 25.14
CA GLU A 738 -37.71 16.32 25.68
C GLU A 738 -36.64 15.87 24.67
N PHE A 739 -36.86 14.76 23.96
CA PHE A 739 -35.93 14.31 22.92
C PHE A 739 -35.71 15.37 21.83
N VAL A 740 -36.79 16.05 21.42
CA VAL A 740 -36.74 17.14 20.42
C VAL A 740 -36.09 18.39 20.99
N ARG A 741 -36.39 18.77 22.24
CA ARG A 741 -35.74 19.90 22.93
C ARG A 741 -34.23 19.71 23.05
N HIS A 742 -33.76 18.47 23.12
CA HIS A 742 -32.34 18.13 23.14
C HIS A 742 -31.75 17.80 21.74
N GLY A 743 -32.39 18.23 20.65
CA GLY A 743 -31.84 18.23 19.30
C GLY A 743 -32.13 16.96 18.47
N GLY A 744 -32.93 16.03 18.97
CA GLY A 744 -33.35 14.83 18.24
C GLY A 744 -34.51 15.09 17.26
N SER A 745 -34.67 14.24 16.25
CA SER A 745 -35.79 14.30 15.29
C SER A 745 -36.75 13.13 15.46
N LEU A 746 -38.05 13.34 15.26
CA LEU A 746 -39.04 12.27 15.33
C LEU A 746 -39.43 11.77 13.94
N THR A 747 -39.62 10.46 13.77
CA THR A 747 -40.15 9.86 12.54
C THR A 747 -41.31 8.92 12.82
N LYS A 748 -42.24 8.85 11.86
CA LYS A 748 -43.27 7.80 11.80
C LYS A 748 -42.87 6.65 10.87
N GLU A 749 -41.85 6.85 10.04
CA GLU A 749 -41.31 5.84 9.15
C GLU A 749 -40.26 4.99 9.88
N THR A 750 -40.60 3.73 10.15
CA THR A 750 -39.76 2.76 10.87
C THR A 750 -38.38 2.56 10.23
N LYS A 751 -38.28 2.65 8.89
CA LYS A 751 -37.01 2.51 8.16
C LYS A 751 -36.07 3.72 8.24
N LYS A 752 -36.58 4.86 8.73
CA LYS A 752 -35.78 6.09 8.94
C LYS A 752 -35.37 6.28 10.39
N ALA A 753 -35.85 5.45 11.32
CA ALA A 753 -35.50 5.53 12.73
C ALA A 753 -34.09 4.97 12.98
N ASP A 754 -33.28 5.72 13.73
CA ASP A 754 -32.03 5.29 14.34
C ASP A 754 -32.28 4.70 15.74
N LEU A 755 -33.31 5.19 16.44
CA LEU A 755 -33.71 4.75 17.78
C LEU A 755 -35.21 4.42 17.82
N VAL A 756 -35.58 3.40 18.58
CA VAL A 756 -36.97 3.12 18.96
C VAL A 756 -37.06 3.03 20.48
N PHE A 757 -37.97 3.80 21.06
CA PHE A 757 -38.18 3.85 22.50
C PHE A 757 -39.42 3.07 22.94
N TYR A 758 -39.23 2.28 24.00
CA TYR A 758 -40.22 1.41 24.64
C TYR A 758 -40.47 1.87 26.08
N ASP A 759 -41.73 1.80 26.50
CA ASP A 759 -42.14 2.09 27.88
C ASP A 759 -41.87 0.90 28.81
N ASN A 760 -41.63 1.17 30.10
CA ASN A 760 -41.25 0.15 31.10
C ASN A 760 -42.35 -0.89 31.37
N ASP A 761 -43.61 -0.58 31.11
CA ASP A 761 -44.74 -1.48 31.42
C ASP A 761 -44.94 -2.61 30.39
N ALA A 762 -44.07 -2.69 29.38
CA ALA A 762 -44.04 -3.79 28.43
C ALA A 762 -43.14 -4.95 28.91
N GLU A 763 -43.47 -5.55 30.06
CA GLU A 763 -43.03 -6.93 30.38
C GLU A 763 -43.72 -7.99 29.48
N LYS A 764 -44.48 -7.57 28.47
CA LYS A 764 -44.93 -8.45 27.39
C LYS A 764 -43.71 -8.82 26.55
N ALA A 765 -43.47 -10.11 26.41
CA ALA A 765 -42.52 -10.68 25.45
C ALA A 765 -42.82 -10.12 24.04
N LEU A 766 -42.11 -9.05 23.67
CA LEU A 766 -42.17 -8.47 22.33
C LEU A 766 -41.51 -9.48 21.39
N ASP A 767 -42.27 -9.99 20.43
CA ASP A 767 -41.77 -10.87 19.37
C ASP A 767 -40.85 -10.06 18.45
N PHE A 768 -39.57 -10.07 18.79
CA PHE A 768 -38.57 -9.20 18.20
C PHE A 768 -38.24 -9.57 16.75
N ASP A 769 -38.44 -10.83 16.34
CA ASP A 769 -38.25 -11.25 14.94
C ASP A 769 -39.23 -10.53 14.00
N LYS A 770 -40.45 -10.26 14.48
CA LYS A 770 -41.42 -9.43 13.75
C LYS A 770 -41.00 -7.97 13.73
N LEU A 771 -40.56 -7.40 14.86
CA LEU A 771 -40.18 -5.98 14.96
C LEU A 771 -38.93 -5.65 14.12
N ARG A 772 -37.91 -6.51 14.15
CA ARG A 772 -36.65 -6.31 13.42
C ARG A 772 -36.83 -6.24 11.90
N SER A 773 -37.92 -6.83 11.38
CA SER A 773 -38.29 -6.74 9.96
C SER A 773 -38.88 -5.37 9.57
N LEU A 774 -39.47 -4.63 10.53
CA LEU A 774 -40.13 -3.36 10.30
C LEU A 774 -39.16 -2.18 10.32
N TYR A 775 -38.11 -2.25 11.15
CA TYR A 775 -37.14 -1.17 11.35
C TYR A 775 -35.86 -1.36 10.53
N ARG A 776 -35.06 -0.31 10.41
CA ARG A 776 -33.71 -0.40 9.84
C ARG A 776 -32.85 -1.30 10.74
N ARG A 777 -31.99 -2.15 10.17
CA ARG A 777 -31.16 -3.10 10.96
C ARG A 777 -30.21 -2.46 11.96
N SER A 778 -29.79 -1.22 11.72
CA SER A 778 -28.94 -0.43 12.62
C SER A 778 -29.74 0.32 13.68
N CYS A 779 -31.07 0.20 13.69
CA CYS A 779 -31.94 0.86 14.65
C CYS A 779 -31.78 0.21 16.03
N ARG A 780 -31.62 1.04 17.06
CA ARG A 780 -31.47 0.58 18.46
C ARG A 780 -32.80 0.60 19.18
N HIS A 781 -33.07 -0.45 19.94
CA HIS A 781 -34.32 -0.63 20.68
C HIS A 781 -34.05 -0.41 22.17
N LEU A 782 -34.55 0.70 22.70
CA LEU A 782 -34.15 1.23 24.01
C LEU A 782 -35.35 1.47 24.90
N ASN A 783 -35.15 1.29 26.20
CA ASN A 783 -36.09 1.76 27.19
C ASN A 783 -36.07 3.29 27.25
N VAL A 784 -37.23 3.91 27.48
CA VAL A 784 -37.36 5.36 27.71
C VAL A 784 -36.43 5.88 28.82
N ARG A 785 -36.08 5.05 29.81
CA ARG A 785 -35.06 5.39 30.83
C ARG A 785 -33.72 5.80 30.25
N TRP A 786 -33.33 5.29 29.07
CA TRP A 786 -32.09 5.70 28.40
C TRP A 786 -32.07 7.20 28.13
N LEU A 787 -33.20 7.71 27.62
CA LEU A 787 -33.38 9.10 27.28
C LEU A 787 -33.36 9.97 28.55
N GLN A 788 -34.10 9.55 29.57
CA GLN A 788 -34.16 10.24 30.86
C GLN A 788 -32.78 10.33 31.52
N SER A 789 -32.07 9.20 31.66
CA SER A 789 -30.73 9.17 32.24
C SER A 789 -29.72 9.94 31.39
N SER A 790 -29.86 9.95 30.06
CA SER A 790 -28.97 10.71 29.19
C SER A 790 -29.14 12.23 29.36
N ILE A 791 -30.39 12.68 29.53
CA ILE A 791 -30.70 14.08 29.83
C ILE A 791 -30.18 14.47 31.22
N GLU A 792 -30.44 13.64 32.23
CA GLU A 792 -29.99 13.88 33.61
C GLU A 792 -28.47 14.04 33.71
N HIS A 793 -27.72 13.16 33.06
CA HIS A 793 -26.25 13.17 33.09
C HIS A 793 -25.63 14.07 32.03
N GLN A 794 -26.43 14.79 31.24
CA GLN A 794 -26.00 15.61 30.10
C GLN A 794 -25.03 14.87 29.14
N SER A 795 -25.15 13.54 29.04
CA SER A 795 -24.27 12.67 28.27
C SER A 795 -25.03 11.43 27.84
N ARG A 796 -24.84 11.01 26.57
CA ARG A 796 -25.49 9.83 26.02
C ARG A 796 -25.06 8.59 26.80
N GLN A 797 -26.00 7.97 27.48
CA GLN A 797 -25.69 6.80 28.30
C GLN A 797 -25.34 5.59 27.44
N PRO A 798 -24.57 4.62 27.96
CA PRO A 798 -24.31 3.38 27.26
C PRO A 798 -25.61 2.66 26.91
N TYR A 799 -25.87 2.49 25.61
CA TYR A 799 -27.03 1.78 25.09
C TYR A 799 -27.31 0.41 25.74
N PRO A 800 -26.32 -0.49 25.99
CA PRO A 800 -26.60 -1.81 26.56
C PRO A 800 -27.28 -1.79 27.93
N LEU A 801 -27.05 -0.78 28.77
CA LEU A 801 -27.67 -0.67 30.09
C LEU A 801 -29.18 -0.43 30.03
N TYR A 802 -29.66 0.05 28.89
CA TYR A 802 -31.05 0.43 28.66
C TYR A 802 -31.63 -0.26 27.43
N ALA A 803 -30.88 -1.21 26.86
CA ALA A 803 -31.38 -2.05 25.79
C ALA A 803 -32.54 -2.88 26.35
N VAL A 804 -33.62 -2.97 25.59
CA VAL A 804 -34.72 -3.87 25.94
C VAL A 804 -34.19 -5.30 25.75
N LEU A 805 -33.86 -5.98 26.85
CA LEU A 805 -33.18 -7.29 26.86
C LEU A 805 -33.96 -8.34 26.04
N LEU A 806 -33.29 -8.92 25.06
CA LEU A 806 -33.80 -9.96 24.18
C LEU A 806 -33.77 -11.32 24.90
N LYS A 807 -34.88 -11.75 25.51
CA LYS A 807 -35.01 -13.18 25.84
C LYS A 807 -35.28 -13.95 24.54
N ARG A 808 -34.31 -14.74 24.08
CA ARG A 808 -34.58 -15.87 23.18
C ARG A 808 -35.50 -16.83 23.93
N CYS A 809 -36.67 -17.12 23.38
CA CYS A 809 -37.25 -18.45 23.52
C CYS A 809 -36.51 -19.38 22.55
#